data_AF-A0A2W3YQS7-F1
#
_entry.id   AF-A0A2W3YQS7-F1
#
_cell.length_a   1.000
_cell.length_b   1.000
_cell.length_c   1.000
_cell.angle_alpha   90.00
_cell.angle_beta   90.00
_cell.angle_gamma   90.00
#
_symmetry.space_group_name_H-M   'P 1'
#
loop_
_entity.id
_entity.type
_entity.pdbx_description
1 polymer ?
#
loop_
_entity_poly.entity_id
_entity_poly.type
_entity_poly.pdbx_seq_one_letter_code
_entity_poly.pdbx_strand_id
1 'polypeptide(L)'
;MTSIETAINWMDQRKGAVTYSMAARLGPSSYDCSSAVYFSLIAGGFLSVGTMGNTDSLFGHLEGAGWQQVSSPKRGDIFVWGNRGASGGAAGHTGIFIDSTSIIHCNYGSNGISIDNYAASRSYSGNPPATIYSNPKGSSGGSTPAPEITSEEERRAWSIAQLLNKAGYNMSSIADLLGNIDVETGGSMNPDTDQIGGPAYGLVQWDGSAYPLVGSKTYNGREYVQRLLSHANINGNYTSIEVQTRLIDWCMFNGQWIGVVEPKSVEGFRNVSDVEQATIAFLKNFERAGTEHLQKRLDAAKRWHGFLNTLPSDLEGFETFETMTNVGSLDFLGIKNGEIHASGWHFSSDKGEQYIAFINAETDQELGHIKAEPIDRPDVKEAYPKVIGVDKSGFEVKFKVPNGTAIYIKGIRTNGTAIDELIFDKIIIFEQAFDVEIDPYAKSNTKFFFEIIEGGKVVKRGTKILNTLGWSNELMYVPTTQIILPIEYTEWINGREEIKLYINKKVFHGIVTGYTLDKDNETLSVDLAHVVSEWEYRQISTNLAAKNRTVNDIYSTLDFRYPGWNLNYRQDSAMRVIDYVYSRQNKLEGLTKTCELTADLFWRIGFHFGRALEIGSFGEKKSYLFSTKPSSKQNIRIIAEPTISHNFDHVINIATVYGEKSDSGMSSMSLREIYEDKASQDPNFPIVILRKGINNERGYDYIQFSKLAPNGNIEYSVIDTESIALESAKVIEGSFSFNDLAPFNTNAEEITDEDRAKAAKTAYDAAVKKLKQSRRTYQIELTVEELPDDINVGDKVRLLYDNQLLMVEECSNYMKKILKMDDWFYITSINYTIDQSGVEQNSVVLEKFLKVDRESGQ
;
A
#
# COMPACT_ATOMS: atom_id res chain seq x y z
N MET A 1 -5.34 -3.65 26.43
CA MET A 1 -5.79 -3.96 27.81
C MET A 1 -6.54 -5.30 27.79
N THR A 2 -6.51 -6.07 28.87
CA THR A 2 -7.20 -7.38 28.95
C THR A 2 -8.68 -7.20 29.33
N SER A 3 -9.61 -7.78 28.57
CA SER A 3 -11.06 -7.63 28.77
C SER A 3 -11.80 -8.96 28.60
N ILE A 4 -12.52 -9.39 29.65
CA ILE A 4 -13.29 -10.63 29.64
C ILE A 4 -14.58 -10.51 28.82
N GLU A 5 -15.15 -9.30 28.75
CA GLU A 5 -16.30 -9.02 27.91
C GLU A 5 -15.93 -9.06 26.42
N THR A 6 -14.71 -8.62 26.04
CA THR A 6 -14.22 -8.79 24.67
C THR A 6 -14.08 -10.26 24.29
N ALA A 7 -13.65 -11.13 25.22
CA ALA A 7 -13.60 -12.57 24.99
C ALA A 7 -15.01 -13.18 24.84
N ILE A 8 -15.96 -12.81 25.70
CA ILE A 8 -17.34 -13.29 25.60
C ILE A 8 -18.01 -12.78 24.31
N ASN A 9 -17.82 -11.51 23.94
CA ASN A 9 -18.34 -10.92 22.71
C ASN A 9 -17.77 -11.60 21.46
N TRP A 10 -16.50 -12.01 21.47
CA TRP A 10 -15.92 -12.77 20.37
C TRP A 10 -16.67 -14.08 20.13
N MET A 11 -17.05 -14.78 21.20
CA MET A 11 -17.85 -16.01 21.15
C MET A 11 -19.29 -15.72 20.70
N ASP A 12 -19.91 -14.67 21.24
CA ASP A 12 -21.29 -14.31 20.96
C ASP A 12 -21.50 -13.88 19.50
N GLN A 13 -20.58 -13.11 18.91
CA GLN A 13 -20.60 -12.73 17.49
C GLN A 13 -20.54 -13.92 16.52
N ARG A 14 -20.02 -15.06 16.99
CA ARG A 14 -19.84 -16.29 16.19
C ARG A 14 -20.90 -17.35 16.50
N LYS A 15 -21.76 -17.10 17.48
CA LYS A 15 -22.90 -17.95 17.84
C LYS A 15 -23.84 -18.07 16.63
N GLY A 16 -24.09 -19.31 16.18
CA GLY A 16 -24.90 -19.60 15.00
C GLY A 16 -24.26 -19.26 13.63
N ALA A 17 -23.05 -18.72 13.59
CA ALA A 17 -22.35 -18.34 12.35
C ALA A 17 -21.16 -19.27 12.00
N VAL A 18 -20.75 -20.14 12.91
CA VAL A 18 -19.60 -21.04 12.75
C VAL A 18 -19.98 -22.48 13.10
N THR A 19 -19.26 -23.45 12.52
CA THR A 19 -19.51 -24.89 12.77
C THR A 19 -18.50 -25.50 13.74
N TYR A 20 -18.85 -26.64 14.33
CA TYR A 20 -17.92 -27.38 15.20
C TYR A 20 -17.03 -28.31 14.35
N SER A 21 -15.70 -28.19 14.48
CA SER A 21 -14.75 -29.08 13.82
C SER A 21 -13.45 -29.21 14.60
N MET A 22 -13.07 -30.45 14.92
CA MET A 22 -11.75 -30.76 15.49
C MET A 22 -10.65 -30.79 14.42
N ALA A 23 -11.00 -31.03 13.14
CA ALA A 23 -10.04 -31.05 12.04
C ALA A 23 -9.76 -29.64 11.50
N ALA A 24 -10.80 -28.82 11.37
CA ALA A 24 -10.73 -27.44 10.89
C ALA A 24 -10.99 -26.47 12.05
N ARG A 25 -10.15 -26.54 13.09
CA ARG A 25 -10.40 -25.87 14.38
C ARG A 25 -9.90 -24.42 14.48
N LEU A 26 -9.22 -23.90 13.46
CA LEU A 26 -8.51 -22.62 13.52
C LEU A 26 -9.24 -21.47 12.79
N GLY A 27 -10.53 -21.62 12.52
CA GLY A 27 -11.33 -20.64 11.80
C GLY A 27 -11.09 -20.64 10.28
N PRO A 28 -11.68 -19.67 9.56
CA PRO A 28 -12.63 -18.68 10.08
C PRO A 28 -14.04 -19.26 10.29
N SER A 29 -14.40 -20.35 9.60
CA SER A 29 -15.77 -20.90 9.56
C SER A 29 -16.04 -22.04 10.53
N SER A 30 -15.02 -22.55 11.23
CA SER A 30 -15.18 -23.62 12.21
C SER A 30 -14.12 -23.61 13.32
N TYR A 31 -14.51 -24.10 14.50
CA TYR A 31 -13.68 -24.17 15.71
C TYR A 31 -13.99 -25.46 16.48
N ASP A 32 -13.11 -25.84 17.41
CA ASP A 32 -13.48 -26.76 18.49
C ASP A 32 -13.63 -26.02 19.81
N CYS A 33 -14.01 -26.73 20.86
CA CYS A 33 -14.29 -26.14 22.17
C CYS A 33 -13.12 -25.33 22.71
N SER A 34 -11.90 -25.85 22.58
CA SER A 34 -10.70 -25.21 23.12
C SER A 34 -10.14 -24.13 22.21
N SER A 35 -10.14 -24.31 20.88
CA SER A 35 -9.67 -23.26 19.98
C SER A 35 -10.56 -22.04 20.03
N ALA A 36 -11.88 -22.20 20.17
CA ALA A 36 -12.80 -21.09 20.40
C ALA A 36 -12.45 -20.29 21.67
N VAL A 37 -12.08 -20.98 22.76
CA VAL A 37 -11.61 -20.33 24.00
C VAL A 37 -10.24 -19.67 23.82
N TYR A 38 -9.30 -20.27 23.06
CA TYR A 38 -8.02 -19.62 22.77
C TYR A 38 -8.20 -18.33 21.97
N PHE A 39 -8.96 -18.36 20.87
CA PHE A 39 -9.20 -17.16 20.07
C PHE A 39 -9.97 -16.08 20.84
N SER A 40 -10.93 -16.48 21.69
CA SER A 40 -11.65 -15.51 22.52
C SER A 40 -10.74 -14.89 23.59
N LEU A 41 -9.86 -15.67 24.23
CA LEU A 41 -8.89 -15.15 25.20
C LEU A 41 -7.79 -14.30 24.54
N ILE A 42 -7.39 -14.59 23.30
CA ILE A 42 -6.51 -13.73 22.50
C ILE A 42 -7.21 -12.42 22.14
N ALA A 43 -8.46 -12.48 21.70
CA ALA A 43 -9.26 -11.29 21.42
C ALA A 43 -9.47 -10.44 22.69
N GLY A 44 -9.66 -11.10 23.84
CA GLY A 44 -9.71 -10.47 25.15
C GLY A 44 -8.35 -10.05 25.73
N GLY A 45 -7.25 -10.26 25.01
CA GLY A 45 -5.90 -9.87 25.42
C GLY A 45 -5.29 -10.68 26.58
N PHE A 46 -5.93 -11.77 27.03
CA PHE A 46 -5.42 -12.63 28.10
C PHE A 46 -4.31 -13.58 27.65
N LEU A 47 -4.23 -13.85 26.35
CA LEU A 47 -3.17 -14.64 25.73
C LEU A 47 -2.57 -13.87 24.55
N SER A 48 -1.27 -14.00 24.32
CA SER A 48 -0.60 -13.36 23.18
C SER A 48 -1.07 -13.93 21.85
N VAL A 49 -1.15 -13.10 20.81
CA VAL A 49 -1.47 -13.52 19.44
C VAL A 49 -0.53 -14.65 19.00
N GLY A 50 -1.09 -15.72 18.41
CA GLY A 50 -0.36 -16.94 18.05
C GLY A 50 -0.32 -18.03 19.14
N THR A 51 -0.76 -17.74 20.37
CA THR A 51 -0.91 -18.77 21.42
C THR A 51 -2.05 -19.71 21.05
N MET A 52 -1.74 -21.00 20.85
CA MET A 52 -2.74 -21.99 20.50
C MET A 52 -2.42 -23.33 21.15
N GLY A 53 -3.44 -24.02 21.60
CA GLY A 53 -3.32 -25.31 22.25
C GLY A 53 -4.59 -26.13 22.12
N ASN A 54 -4.72 -27.12 22.99
CA ASN A 54 -5.92 -27.92 23.19
C ASN A 54 -6.41 -27.81 24.64
N THR A 55 -7.51 -28.49 24.96
CA THR A 55 -8.10 -28.50 26.31
C THR A 55 -7.12 -28.92 27.41
N ASP A 56 -6.17 -29.81 27.12
CA ASP A 56 -5.19 -30.29 28.11
C ASP A 56 -4.09 -29.24 28.39
N SER A 57 -3.58 -28.60 27.35
CA SER A 57 -2.63 -27.48 27.50
C SER A 57 -3.26 -26.23 28.14
N LEU A 58 -4.60 -26.09 28.05
CA LEU A 58 -5.32 -24.92 28.56
C LEU A 58 -5.19 -24.77 30.08
N PHE A 59 -5.11 -25.88 30.82
CA PHE A 59 -4.82 -25.86 32.26
C PHE A 59 -3.53 -25.06 32.56
N GLY A 60 -2.44 -25.40 31.87
CA GLY A 60 -1.14 -24.77 32.08
C GLY A 60 -1.08 -23.33 31.55
N HIS A 61 -1.73 -23.05 30.42
CA HIS A 61 -1.74 -21.70 29.86
C HIS A 61 -2.57 -20.71 30.69
N LEU A 62 -3.70 -21.14 31.27
CA LEU A 62 -4.47 -20.30 32.20
C LEU A 62 -3.67 -20.01 33.47
N GLU A 63 -3.05 -21.03 34.06
CA GLU A 63 -2.21 -20.88 35.26
C GLU A 63 -0.98 -20.01 34.99
N GLY A 64 -0.32 -20.21 33.85
CA GLY A 64 0.82 -19.39 33.40
C GLY A 64 0.41 -17.93 33.13
N ALA A 65 -0.82 -17.70 32.69
CA ALA A 65 -1.43 -16.37 32.56
C ALA A 65 -1.94 -15.80 33.90
N GLY A 66 -1.75 -16.52 35.01
CA GLY A 66 -2.06 -16.08 36.37
C GLY A 66 -3.49 -16.38 36.84
N TRP A 67 -4.28 -17.18 36.12
CA TRP A 67 -5.65 -17.54 36.52
C TRP A 67 -5.63 -18.53 37.69
N GLN A 68 -6.61 -18.42 38.59
CA GLN A 68 -6.71 -19.21 39.82
C GLN A 68 -7.96 -20.08 39.83
N GLN A 69 -7.88 -21.26 40.44
CA GLN A 69 -9.03 -22.16 40.53
C GLN A 69 -10.05 -21.64 41.56
N VAL A 70 -11.33 -21.73 41.23
CA VAL A 70 -12.45 -21.30 42.09
C VAL A 70 -13.51 -22.40 42.19
N SER A 71 -14.27 -22.42 43.28
CA SER A 71 -15.38 -23.35 43.51
C SER A 71 -16.75 -22.81 43.09
N SER A 72 -16.87 -21.49 42.96
CA SER A 72 -18.12 -20.78 42.67
C SER A 72 -17.95 -19.95 41.40
N PRO A 73 -18.55 -20.36 40.26
CA PRO A 73 -18.36 -19.68 39.00
C PRO A 73 -19.04 -18.31 38.99
N LYS A 74 -18.37 -17.33 38.39
CA LYS A 74 -18.95 -16.05 37.97
C LYS A 74 -18.78 -15.85 36.47
N ARG A 75 -19.48 -14.85 35.94
CA ARG A 75 -19.31 -14.42 34.54
C ARG A 75 -17.82 -14.18 34.25
N GLY A 76 -17.36 -14.72 33.14
CA GLY A 76 -15.98 -14.63 32.69
C GLY A 76 -15.05 -15.73 33.16
N ASP A 77 -15.50 -16.61 34.06
CA ASP A 77 -14.71 -17.77 34.47
C ASP A 77 -14.65 -18.81 33.34
N ILE A 78 -13.52 -19.50 33.23
CA ILE A 78 -13.30 -20.56 32.24
C ILE A 78 -13.46 -21.91 32.91
N PHE A 79 -14.35 -22.76 32.41
CA PHE A 79 -14.41 -24.15 32.86
C PHE A 79 -13.58 -25.04 31.95
N VAL A 80 -12.93 -26.04 32.54
CA VAL A 80 -12.22 -27.10 31.82
C VAL A 80 -12.69 -28.44 32.37
N TRP A 81 -13.34 -29.23 31.52
CA TRP A 81 -13.76 -30.60 31.79
C TRP A 81 -12.70 -31.57 31.29
N GLY A 82 -12.32 -32.52 32.15
CA GLY A 82 -11.33 -33.56 31.88
C GLY A 82 -10.25 -33.67 32.95
N ASN A 83 -9.44 -34.71 32.87
CA ASN A 83 -8.28 -34.92 33.74
C ASN A 83 -7.02 -34.31 33.11
N ARG A 84 -6.26 -33.53 33.89
CA ARG A 84 -4.98 -32.96 33.45
C ARG A 84 -4.03 -34.06 32.97
N GLY A 85 -3.42 -33.87 31.79
CA GLY A 85 -2.54 -34.84 31.13
C GLY A 85 -3.29 -35.89 30.30
N ALA A 86 -4.62 -35.83 30.25
CA ALA A 86 -5.47 -36.82 29.58
C ALA A 86 -6.72 -36.19 28.91
N SER A 87 -6.79 -34.86 28.78
CA SER A 87 -7.96 -34.13 28.25
C SER A 87 -7.87 -33.79 26.75
N GLY A 88 -6.99 -34.46 26.00
CA GLY A 88 -6.81 -34.22 24.57
C GLY A 88 -7.96 -34.79 23.70
N GLY A 89 -8.25 -34.13 22.57
CA GLY A 89 -9.28 -34.58 21.63
C GLY A 89 -10.68 -34.62 22.27
N ALA A 90 -11.43 -35.71 22.05
CA ALA A 90 -12.78 -35.87 22.58
C ALA A 90 -12.86 -36.12 24.10
N ALA A 91 -11.72 -36.27 24.79
CA ALA A 91 -11.64 -36.56 26.22
C ALA A 91 -11.77 -35.33 27.13
N GLY A 92 -11.86 -34.12 26.56
CA GLY A 92 -12.00 -32.88 27.31
C GLY A 92 -12.93 -31.88 26.64
N HIS A 93 -13.45 -30.92 27.42
CA HIS A 93 -14.35 -29.86 26.94
C HIS A 93 -14.16 -28.56 27.71
N THR A 94 -14.39 -27.40 27.10
CA THR A 94 -14.17 -26.10 27.74
C THR A 94 -15.06 -25.01 27.16
N GLY A 95 -15.20 -23.91 27.90
CA GLY A 95 -16.01 -22.75 27.55
C GLY A 95 -15.98 -21.68 28.64
N ILE A 96 -16.77 -20.64 28.47
CA ILE A 96 -16.79 -19.45 29.35
C ILE A 96 -18.13 -19.36 30.05
N PHE A 97 -18.13 -19.12 31.37
CA PHE A 97 -19.34 -18.74 32.09
C PHE A 97 -19.80 -17.35 31.67
N ILE A 98 -21.07 -17.21 31.31
CA ILE A 98 -21.68 -15.90 31.01
C ILE A 98 -22.52 -15.37 32.18
N ASP A 99 -22.82 -16.24 33.14
CA ASP A 99 -23.38 -15.94 34.46
C ASP A 99 -23.01 -17.11 35.40
N SER A 100 -23.58 -17.19 36.60
CA SER A 100 -23.29 -18.26 37.58
C SER A 100 -23.79 -19.66 37.18
N THR A 101 -24.59 -19.78 36.12
CA THR A 101 -25.33 -20.98 35.73
C THR A 101 -25.24 -21.33 34.24
N SER A 102 -24.95 -20.36 33.38
CA SER A 102 -24.93 -20.52 31.92
C SER A 102 -23.52 -20.39 31.37
N ILE A 103 -23.24 -21.15 30.31
CA ILE A 103 -21.94 -21.16 29.61
C ILE A 103 -22.11 -20.89 28.13
N ILE A 104 -21.15 -20.18 27.54
CA ILE A 104 -20.97 -20.07 26.09
C ILE A 104 -19.79 -20.93 25.66
N HIS A 105 -20.00 -21.82 24.68
CA HIS A 105 -18.99 -22.78 24.26
C HIS A 105 -19.22 -23.29 22.83
N CYS A 106 -18.15 -23.66 22.13
CA CYS A 106 -18.24 -24.36 20.86
C CYS A 106 -18.39 -25.87 21.11
N ASN A 107 -19.44 -26.51 20.59
CA ASN A 107 -19.69 -27.93 20.83
C ASN A 107 -20.32 -28.66 19.65
N TYR A 108 -20.16 -29.98 19.68
CA TYR A 108 -20.67 -30.88 18.66
C TYR A 108 -22.20 -30.93 18.60
N GLY A 109 -22.89 -30.92 19.75
CA GLY A 109 -24.34 -31.07 19.83
C GLY A 109 -25.12 -29.96 19.12
N SER A 110 -24.64 -28.72 19.24
CA SER A 110 -25.20 -27.54 18.55
C SER A 110 -24.48 -27.22 17.23
N ASN A 111 -23.53 -28.06 16.79
CA ASN A 111 -22.69 -27.86 15.61
C ASN A 111 -22.17 -26.42 15.47
N GLY A 112 -21.57 -25.87 16.53
CA GLY A 112 -21.13 -24.48 16.56
C GLY A 112 -21.04 -23.93 17.98
N ILE A 113 -21.04 -22.59 18.10
CA ILE A 113 -21.11 -21.92 19.41
C ILE A 113 -22.56 -21.80 19.86
N SER A 114 -22.86 -22.23 21.08
CA SER A 114 -24.16 -22.10 21.74
C SER A 114 -24.02 -21.64 23.20
N ILE A 115 -25.16 -21.24 23.78
CA ILE A 115 -25.29 -20.94 25.20
C ILE A 115 -26.15 -22.03 25.83
N ASP A 116 -25.61 -22.68 26.85
CA ASP A 116 -26.26 -23.82 27.51
C ASP A 116 -26.15 -23.70 29.04
N ASN A 117 -27.06 -24.35 29.76
CA ASN A 117 -26.98 -24.42 31.22
C ASN A 117 -25.83 -25.36 31.65
N TYR A 118 -24.90 -24.86 32.46
CA TYR A 118 -23.70 -25.59 32.86
C TYR A 118 -23.99 -26.93 33.55
N ALA A 119 -24.91 -26.94 34.51
CA ALA A 119 -25.23 -28.15 35.28
C ALA A 119 -25.89 -29.22 34.40
N ALA A 120 -26.82 -28.79 33.53
CA ALA A 120 -27.48 -29.68 32.57
C ALA A 120 -26.48 -30.26 31.55
N SER A 121 -25.64 -29.42 30.95
CA SER A 121 -24.62 -29.85 29.99
C SER A 121 -23.61 -30.79 30.61
N ARG A 122 -23.15 -30.51 31.85
CA ARG A 122 -22.23 -31.38 32.57
C ARG A 122 -22.85 -32.73 32.92
N SER A 123 -24.12 -32.75 33.33
CA SER A 123 -24.85 -34.00 33.59
C SER A 123 -25.02 -34.82 32.32
N TYR A 124 -25.35 -34.17 31.18
CA TYR A 124 -25.48 -34.83 29.88
C TYR A 124 -24.16 -35.46 29.42
N SER A 125 -23.03 -34.82 29.70
CA SER A 125 -21.69 -35.34 29.39
C SER A 125 -21.17 -36.39 30.39
N GLY A 126 -22.01 -36.92 31.28
CA GLY A 126 -21.62 -37.98 32.23
C GLY A 126 -20.86 -37.48 33.46
N ASN A 127 -21.04 -36.21 33.85
CA ASN A 127 -20.40 -35.58 35.01
C ASN A 127 -18.86 -35.68 35.02
N PRO A 128 -18.17 -35.21 33.97
CA PRO A 128 -16.72 -35.26 33.90
C PRO A 128 -16.06 -34.45 35.03
N PRO A 129 -14.83 -34.81 35.45
CA PRO A 129 -14.02 -33.97 36.33
C PRO A 129 -13.96 -32.54 35.77
N ALA A 130 -14.16 -31.53 36.61
CA ALA A 130 -14.26 -30.14 36.19
C ALA A 130 -13.39 -29.25 37.06
N THR A 131 -12.66 -28.36 36.42
CA THR A 131 -11.89 -27.29 37.06
C THR A 131 -12.40 -25.96 36.53
N ILE A 132 -12.61 -24.98 37.40
CA ILE A 132 -13.07 -23.63 37.02
C ILE A 132 -11.97 -22.65 37.36
N TYR A 133 -11.58 -21.82 36.40
CA TYR A 133 -10.55 -20.81 36.52
C TYR A 133 -11.16 -19.41 36.49
N SER A 134 -10.73 -18.57 37.44
CA SER A 134 -11.06 -17.16 37.50
C SER A 134 -9.80 -16.30 37.39
N ASN A 135 -9.92 -15.16 36.73
CA ASN A 135 -8.82 -14.21 36.61
C ASN A 135 -8.69 -13.35 37.89
N PRO A 136 -7.54 -13.36 38.59
CA PRO A 136 -7.36 -12.57 39.82
C PRO A 136 -7.17 -11.06 39.57
N LYS A 137 -6.93 -10.62 38.32
CA LYS A 137 -6.79 -9.18 38.00
C LYS A 137 -8.11 -8.44 37.78
N GLY A 138 -9.26 -9.09 38.00
CA GLY A 138 -10.58 -8.45 38.03
C GLY A 138 -10.93 -7.80 39.37
N SER A 139 -9.96 -7.23 40.09
CA SER A 139 -10.17 -6.60 41.40
C SER A 139 -9.32 -5.34 41.54
N SER A 140 -9.77 -4.26 40.93
CA SER A 140 -9.34 -2.90 41.27
C SER A 140 -10.56 -2.02 41.51
N GLY A 141 -10.97 -1.95 42.77
CA GLY A 141 -12.05 -1.09 43.24
C GLY A 141 -12.22 -1.31 44.74
N GLY A 142 -11.65 -0.41 45.55
CA GLY A 142 -11.78 -0.46 47.00
C GLY A 142 -13.24 -0.50 47.44
N SER A 143 -13.48 -1.23 48.52
CA SER A 143 -14.78 -1.39 49.15
C SER A 143 -15.41 -0.05 49.54
N THR A 144 -16.32 0.42 48.70
CA THR A 144 -17.52 1.15 49.11
C THR A 144 -18.70 0.27 48.66
N PRO A 145 -19.75 0.06 49.48
CA PRO A 145 -20.85 -0.80 49.05
C PRO A 145 -21.45 -0.23 47.77
N ALA A 146 -21.47 -1.01 46.69
CA ALA A 146 -22.19 -0.66 45.48
C ALA A 146 -23.67 -0.47 45.84
N PRO A 147 -24.37 0.55 45.34
CA PRO A 147 -25.82 0.57 45.43
C PRO A 147 -26.33 -0.63 44.64
N GLU A 148 -26.88 -1.62 45.33
CA GLU A 148 -27.64 -2.68 44.66
C GLU A 148 -28.79 -1.99 43.90
N ILE A 149 -28.97 -2.31 42.62
CA ILE A 149 -30.17 -1.91 41.88
C ILE A 149 -31.36 -2.64 42.54
N THR A 150 -32.00 -1.96 43.48
CA THR A 150 -32.95 -2.59 44.41
C THR A 150 -34.38 -2.52 43.90
N SER A 151 -34.74 -1.47 43.17
CA SER A 151 -36.10 -1.30 42.63
C SER A 151 -36.23 -1.78 41.18
N GLU A 152 -37.46 -2.12 40.79
CA GLU A 152 -37.73 -2.60 39.43
C GLU A 152 -37.54 -1.48 38.40
N GLU A 153 -37.99 -0.28 38.72
CA GLU A 153 -37.83 0.93 37.93
C GLU A 153 -36.36 1.29 37.66
N GLU A 154 -35.46 1.14 38.63
CA GLU A 154 -34.01 1.32 38.43
C GLU A 154 -33.42 0.25 37.50
N ARG A 155 -33.89 -1.00 37.56
CA ARG A 155 -33.46 -2.07 36.61
C ARG A 155 -33.90 -1.77 35.19
N ARG A 156 -35.13 -1.26 35.04
CA ARG A 156 -35.69 -0.88 33.74
C ARG A 156 -34.93 0.31 33.16
N ALA A 157 -34.69 1.35 33.98
CA ALA A 157 -33.90 2.52 33.59
C ALA A 157 -32.46 2.15 33.21
N TRP A 158 -31.83 1.24 33.96
CA TRP A 158 -30.51 0.72 33.63
C TRP A 158 -30.49 -0.02 32.29
N SER A 159 -31.48 -0.88 32.05
CA SER A 159 -31.59 -1.62 30.79
C SER A 159 -31.75 -0.68 29.58
N ILE A 160 -32.53 0.39 29.73
CA ILE A 160 -32.70 1.44 28.72
C ILE A 160 -31.36 2.18 28.50
N ALA A 161 -30.69 2.59 29.57
CA ALA A 161 -29.41 3.31 29.51
C ALA A 161 -28.32 2.51 28.78
N GLN A 162 -28.22 1.20 29.03
CA GLN A 162 -27.25 0.34 28.35
C GLN A 162 -27.50 0.25 26.84
N LEU A 163 -28.76 0.13 26.43
CA LEU A 163 -29.13 0.04 25.02
C LEU A 163 -28.90 1.36 24.29
N LEU A 164 -29.22 2.48 24.92
CA LEU A 164 -28.98 3.81 24.36
C LEU A 164 -27.49 4.14 24.32
N ASN A 165 -26.70 3.78 25.33
CA ASN A 165 -25.25 3.97 25.30
C ASN A 165 -24.63 3.20 24.12
N LYS A 166 -25.06 1.96 23.90
CA LYS A 166 -24.67 1.16 22.71
C LYS A 166 -25.11 1.78 21.38
N ALA A 167 -26.19 2.57 21.38
CA ALA A 167 -26.65 3.32 20.22
C ALA A 167 -25.94 4.69 20.06
N GLY A 168 -24.95 5.00 20.91
CA GLY A 168 -24.11 6.20 20.80
C GLY A 168 -24.64 7.42 21.55
N TYR A 169 -25.55 7.25 22.52
CA TYR A 169 -26.03 8.34 23.37
C TYR A 169 -25.11 8.51 24.59
N ASN A 170 -24.74 9.75 24.88
CA ASN A 170 -23.97 10.06 26.08
C ASN A 170 -24.85 10.08 27.36
N MET A 171 -24.21 10.17 28.52
CA MET A 171 -24.90 10.11 29.81
C MET A 171 -25.97 11.22 29.99
N SER A 172 -25.72 12.45 29.53
CA SER A 172 -26.67 13.56 29.68
C SER A 172 -27.93 13.37 28.81
N SER A 173 -27.77 12.92 27.56
CA SER A 173 -28.90 12.61 26.67
C SER A 173 -29.69 11.38 27.14
N ILE A 174 -29.01 10.38 27.71
CA ILE A 174 -29.66 9.21 28.33
C ILE A 174 -30.45 9.62 29.57
N ALA A 175 -29.86 10.42 30.45
CA ALA A 175 -30.53 10.87 31.67
C ALA A 175 -31.82 11.65 31.37
N ASP A 176 -31.80 12.47 30.32
CA ASP A 176 -32.99 13.14 29.82
C ASP A 176 -34.05 12.16 29.28
N LEU A 177 -33.67 11.26 28.38
CA LEU A 177 -34.56 10.23 27.85
C LEU A 177 -35.24 9.45 28.97
N LEU A 178 -34.49 9.07 30.01
CA LEU A 178 -35.03 8.42 31.21
C LEU A 178 -35.98 9.35 31.97
N GLY A 179 -35.65 10.63 32.11
CA GLY A 179 -36.52 11.64 32.73
C GLY A 179 -37.85 11.84 31.99
N ASN A 180 -37.84 11.76 30.66
CA ASN A 180 -39.05 11.79 29.86
C ASN A 180 -39.91 10.53 30.08
N ILE A 181 -39.30 9.35 30.00
CA ILE A 181 -39.96 8.05 30.21
C ILE A 181 -40.56 7.95 31.61
N ASP A 182 -39.86 8.47 32.62
CA ASP A 182 -40.32 8.52 34.00
C ASP A 182 -41.64 9.28 34.11
N VAL A 183 -41.71 10.49 33.56
CA VAL A 183 -42.93 11.30 33.58
C VAL A 183 -44.07 10.62 32.80
N GLU A 184 -43.76 10.06 31.64
CA GLU A 184 -44.73 9.39 30.77
C GLU A 184 -45.31 8.09 31.36
N THR A 185 -44.50 7.35 32.12
CA THR A 185 -44.90 6.06 32.72
C THR A 185 -45.32 6.17 34.18
N GLY A 186 -45.46 7.39 34.71
CA GLY A 186 -45.80 7.65 36.10
C GLY A 186 -44.76 7.14 37.11
N GLY A 187 -43.48 7.12 36.72
CA GLY A 187 -42.35 6.66 37.53
C GLY A 187 -42.10 5.15 37.50
N SER A 188 -42.95 4.37 36.83
CA SER A 188 -42.80 2.91 36.78
C SER A 188 -41.72 2.43 35.81
N MET A 189 -41.35 3.26 34.82
CA MET A 189 -40.46 2.91 33.71
C MET A 189 -40.94 1.67 32.92
N ASN A 190 -42.23 1.31 33.05
CA ASN A 190 -42.79 0.11 32.43
C ASN A 190 -43.13 0.38 30.95
N PRO A 191 -42.55 -0.36 29.99
CA PRO A 191 -42.96 -0.25 28.57
C PRO A 191 -44.41 -0.67 28.32
N ASP A 192 -45.02 -1.46 29.21
CA ASP A 192 -46.43 -1.84 29.11
C ASP A 192 -47.36 -0.86 29.86
N THR A 193 -47.27 0.42 29.50
CA THR A 193 -48.05 1.49 30.13
C THR A 193 -49.03 2.11 29.14
N ASP A 194 -50.33 2.01 29.43
CA ASP A 194 -51.39 2.74 28.74
C ASP A 194 -51.57 4.13 29.35
N GLN A 195 -51.88 5.11 28.50
CA GLN A 195 -52.24 6.45 28.97
C GLN A 195 -53.54 6.40 29.78
N ILE A 196 -53.57 7.07 30.94
CA ILE A 196 -54.80 7.20 31.72
C ILE A 196 -55.76 8.16 30.99
N GLY A 197 -56.84 7.62 30.43
CA GLY A 197 -57.91 8.40 29.80
C GLY A 197 -57.57 8.95 28.42
N GLY A 198 -56.53 8.43 27.75
CA GLY A 198 -56.12 8.86 26.41
C GLY A 198 -55.62 7.71 25.52
N PRO A 199 -55.30 7.98 24.24
CA PRO A 199 -55.00 6.95 23.26
C PRO A 199 -53.53 6.52 23.21
N ALA A 200 -52.63 7.11 24.00
CA ALA A 200 -51.19 6.85 23.92
C ALA A 200 -50.73 5.59 24.66
N TYR A 201 -49.57 5.06 24.28
CA TYR A 201 -49.01 3.83 24.86
C TYR A 201 -47.47 3.79 24.81
N GLY A 202 -46.84 3.15 25.79
CA GLY A 202 -45.41 2.82 25.78
C GLY A 202 -44.52 3.80 26.55
N LEU A 203 -43.20 3.59 26.46
CA LEU A 203 -42.16 4.31 27.22
C LEU A 203 -42.23 5.84 27.04
N VAL A 204 -42.56 6.31 25.84
CA VAL A 204 -42.70 7.74 25.51
C VAL A 204 -44.13 8.11 25.09
N GLN A 205 -45.11 7.28 25.47
CA GLN A 205 -46.53 7.50 25.18
C GLN A 205 -46.79 7.89 23.71
N TRP A 206 -46.45 7.01 22.78
CA TRP A 206 -46.70 7.23 21.35
C TRP A 206 -48.20 7.37 21.07
N ASP A 207 -48.61 8.51 20.52
CA ASP A 207 -50.00 8.83 20.19
C ASP A 207 -50.22 8.85 18.65
N GLY A 208 -51.04 7.92 18.16
CA GLY A 208 -51.41 7.81 16.74
C GLY A 208 -52.71 8.51 16.36
N SER A 209 -53.38 9.21 17.29
CA SER A 209 -54.75 9.71 17.11
C SER A 209 -54.82 11.04 16.37
N ALA A 210 -53.80 11.90 16.55
CA ALA A 210 -53.77 13.24 15.96
C ALA A 210 -52.86 13.32 14.73
N TYR A 211 -51.59 12.92 14.88
CA TYR A 211 -50.53 13.08 13.87
C TYR A 211 -49.63 11.82 13.81
N PRO A 212 -50.12 10.68 13.30
CA PRO A 212 -49.33 9.46 13.24
C PRO A 212 -48.16 9.62 12.25
N LEU A 213 -46.99 9.16 12.66
CA LEU A 213 -45.78 9.07 11.84
C LEU A 213 -45.92 8.00 10.75
N VAL A 214 -46.64 6.92 11.05
CA VAL A 214 -46.88 5.79 10.14
C VAL A 214 -48.36 5.41 10.15
N GLY A 215 -48.95 5.27 8.96
CA GLY A 215 -50.31 4.77 8.77
C GLY A 215 -51.42 5.79 9.05
N SER A 216 -52.66 5.31 9.05
CA SER A 216 -53.85 6.13 9.33
C SER A 216 -54.05 6.35 10.83
N LYS A 217 -54.74 7.44 11.18
CA LYS A 217 -55.06 7.81 12.58
C LYS A 217 -55.73 6.65 13.31
N THR A 218 -55.28 6.35 14.52
CA THR A 218 -55.87 5.34 15.41
C THR A 218 -55.94 5.87 16.84
N TYR A 219 -57.01 5.55 17.56
CA TYR A 219 -57.18 5.86 18.99
C TYR A 219 -56.69 4.71 19.89
N ASN A 220 -55.98 3.74 19.33
CA ASN A 220 -55.40 2.60 20.03
C ASN A 220 -53.87 2.69 19.99
N GLY A 221 -53.24 3.14 21.08
CA GLY A 221 -51.79 3.32 21.16
C GLY A 221 -51.01 2.02 21.02
N ARG A 222 -51.55 0.89 21.50
CA ARG A 222 -50.92 -0.43 21.35
C ARG A 222 -50.84 -0.85 19.90
N GLU A 223 -51.93 -0.65 19.16
CA GLU A 223 -51.96 -0.87 17.71
C GLU A 223 -50.95 0.05 17.01
N TYR A 224 -50.88 1.32 17.42
CA TYR A 224 -49.97 2.28 16.82
C TYR A 224 -48.50 1.92 17.02
N VAL A 225 -48.08 1.55 18.24
CA VAL A 225 -46.70 1.09 18.51
C VAL A 225 -46.35 -0.16 17.68
N GLN A 226 -47.28 -1.11 17.54
CA GLN A 226 -47.05 -2.30 16.69
C GLN A 226 -46.87 -1.94 15.22
N ARG A 227 -47.60 -0.95 14.69
CA ARG A 227 -47.41 -0.44 13.32
C ARG A 227 -46.04 0.21 13.15
N LEU A 228 -45.61 1.01 14.13
CA LEU A 228 -44.28 1.62 14.13
C LEU A 228 -43.18 0.55 14.13
N LEU A 229 -43.28 -0.47 14.97
CA LEU A 229 -42.32 -1.58 15.03
C LEU A 229 -42.26 -2.36 13.71
N SER A 230 -43.42 -2.67 13.12
CA SER A 230 -43.48 -3.33 11.81
C SER A 230 -42.84 -2.50 10.71
N HIS A 231 -43.01 -1.18 10.73
CA HIS A 231 -42.42 -0.27 9.75
C HIS A 231 -40.92 -0.09 9.95
N ALA A 232 -40.46 -0.09 11.21
CA ALA A 232 -39.05 -0.05 11.59
C ALA A 232 -38.32 -1.40 11.40
N ASN A 233 -39.04 -2.47 11.01
CA ASN A 233 -38.53 -3.84 10.95
C ASN A 233 -37.90 -4.31 12.27
N ILE A 234 -38.46 -3.87 13.40
CA ILE A 234 -38.02 -4.26 14.74
C ILE A 234 -38.89 -5.43 15.21
N ASN A 235 -38.31 -6.63 15.19
CA ASN A 235 -38.96 -7.85 15.65
C ASN A 235 -38.83 -8.02 17.18
N GLY A 236 -39.89 -8.49 17.83
CA GLY A 236 -39.88 -8.81 19.26
C GLY A 236 -41.21 -8.51 19.96
N ASN A 237 -41.26 -8.72 21.27
CA ASN A 237 -42.44 -8.38 22.06
C ASN A 237 -42.55 -6.85 22.22
N TYR A 238 -43.61 -6.25 21.67
CA TYR A 238 -43.87 -4.82 21.71
C TYR A 238 -44.04 -4.26 23.14
N THR A 239 -44.26 -5.11 24.14
CA THR A 239 -44.33 -4.72 25.57
C THR A 239 -42.98 -4.79 26.28
N SER A 240 -41.87 -5.03 25.57
CA SER A 240 -40.53 -5.16 26.17
C SER A 240 -39.70 -3.88 26.08
N ILE A 241 -38.81 -3.71 27.06
CA ILE A 241 -37.90 -2.56 27.14
C ILE A 241 -36.98 -2.50 25.93
N GLU A 242 -36.37 -3.63 25.56
CA GLU A 242 -35.42 -3.68 24.45
C GLU A 242 -36.07 -3.20 23.14
N VAL A 243 -37.27 -3.74 22.84
CA VAL A 243 -38.00 -3.45 21.61
C VAL A 243 -38.44 -1.99 21.56
N GLN A 244 -39.01 -1.46 22.65
CA GLN A 244 -39.43 -0.06 22.68
C GLN A 244 -38.23 0.91 22.75
N THR A 245 -37.10 0.55 23.35
CA THR A 245 -35.89 1.40 23.35
C THR A 245 -35.28 1.50 21.96
N ARG A 246 -35.20 0.39 21.23
CA ARG A 246 -34.81 0.40 19.80
C ARG A 246 -35.78 1.20 18.95
N LEU A 247 -37.07 1.19 19.29
CA LEU A 247 -38.07 2.00 18.61
C LEU A 247 -37.88 3.50 18.88
N ILE A 248 -37.54 3.90 20.11
CA ILE A 248 -37.18 5.29 20.43
C ILE A 248 -36.02 5.74 19.54
N ASP A 249 -34.92 4.98 19.52
CA ASP A 249 -33.76 5.29 18.67
C ASP A 249 -34.13 5.41 17.19
N TRP A 250 -34.91 4.46 16.66
CA TRP A 250 -35.41 4.54 15.29
C TRP A 250 -36.26 5.80 15.04
N CYS A 251 -37.19 6.13 15.93
CA CYS A 251 -38.04 7.32 15.80
C CYS A 251 -37.21 8.62 15.74
N MET A 252 -36.07 8.68 16.41
CA MET A 252 -35.20 9.87 16.41
C MET A 252 -34.79 10.24 14.97
N PHE A 253 -34.50 9.25 14.12
CA PHE A 253 -34.06 9.49 12.73
C PHE A 253 -35.19 9.43 11.70
N ASN A 254 -36.38 9.00 12.08
CA ASN A 254 -37.47 8.70 11.15
C ASN A 254 -38.66 9.64 11.32
N GLY A 255 -38.39 10.95 11.48
CA GLY A 255 -39.40 12.00 11.41
C GLY A 255 -40.09 12.37 12.73
N GLN A 256 -39.80 11.68 13.84
CA GLN A 256 -40.28 12.12 15.15
C GLN A 256 -39.48 13.33 15.65
N TRP A 257 -38.17 13.40 15.38
CA TRP A 257 -37.32 14.55 15.71
C TRP A 257 -37.44 15.68 14.67
N ILE A 258 -37.88 16.87 15.08
CA ILE A 258 -38.15 18.00 14.16
C ILE A 258 -37.12 19.14 14.20
N GLY A 259 -36.19 19.12 15.15
CA GLY A 259 -35.07 20.09 15.21
C GLY A 259 -35.49 21.57 15.31
N VAL A 260 -36.53 21.91 16.08
CA VAL A 260 -37.01 23.29 16.28
C VAL A 260 -36.23 24.06 17.35
N VAL A 261 -35.59 23.37 18.30
CA VAL A 261 -34.70 23.96 19.32
C VAL A 261 -33.34 23.26 19.32
N GLU A 262 -32.31 23.90 19.88
CA GLU A 262 -30.96 23.32 19.96
C GLU A 262 -30.85 22.23 21.04
N PRO A 263 -30.09 21.15 20.81
CA PRO A 263 -29.47 20.78 19.53
C PRO A 263 -30.50 20.41 18.45
N LYS A 264 -30.34 20.94 17.23
CA LYS A 264 -31.30 20.69 16.14
C LYS A 264 -31.20 19.30 15.51
N SER A 265 -30.03 18.68 15.53
CA SER A 265 -29.82 17.32 14.99
C SER A 265 -29.86 16.27 16.09
N VAL A 266 -30.21 15.03 15.73
CA VAL A 266 -30.18 13.88 16.64
C VAL A 266 -28.76 13.59 17.11
N GLU A 267 -27.75 13.75 16.24
CA GLU A 267 -26.34 13.59 16.61
C GLU A 267 -25.88 14.66 17.61
N GLY A 268 -26.34 15.90 17.45
CA GLY A 268 -26.11 16.96 18.43
C GLY A 268 -26.77 16.64 19.77
N PHE A 269 -27.97 16.05 19.76
CA PHE A 269 -28.65 15.58 20.97
C PHE A 269 -27.88 14.45 21.66
N ARG A 270 -27.39 13.45 20.92
CA ARG A 270 -26.60 12.33 21.49
C ARG A 270 -25.34 12.79 22.23
N ASN A 271 -24.81 13.96 21.88
CA ASN A 271 -23.57 14.52 22.44
C ASN A 271 -23.79 15.73 23.37
N VAL A 272 -25.03 16.08 23.70
CA VAL A 272 -25.34 17.22 24.57
C VAL A 272 -24.69 17.05 25.95
N SER A 273 -24.01 18.07 26.47
CA SER A 273 -23.32 17.97 27.77
C SER A 273 -24.21 18.42 28.93
N ASP A 274 -25.17 19.30 28.68
CA ASP A 274 -26.09 19.86 29.67
C ASP A 274 -27.42 19.09 29.68
N VAL A 275 -27.77 18.50 30.83
CA VAL A 275 -29.03 17.77 31.05
C VAL A 275 -30.25 18.68 30.86
N GLU A 276 -30.17 19.95 31.23
CA GLU A 276 -31.29 20.89 31.07
C GLU A 276 -31.54 21.22 29.60
N GLN A 277 -30.47 21.41 28.84
CA GLN A 277 -30.56 21.59 27.40
C GLN A 277 -31.09 20.33 26.70
N ALA A 278 -30.62 19.15 27.11
CA ALA A 278 -31.12 17.86 26.62
C ALA A 278 -32.64 17.75 26.80
N THR A 279 -33.13 18.03 28.00
CA THR A 279 -34.56 17.93 28.33
C THR A 279 -35.43 18.91 27.57
N ILE A 280 -34.98 20.13 27.38
CA ILE A 280 -35.70 21.08 26.54
C ILE A 280 -35.71 20.59 25.09
N ALA A 281 -34.58 20.07 24.60
CA ALA A 281 -34.46 19.60 23.23
C ALA A 281 -35.34 18.39 22.95
N PHE A 282 -35.31 17.34 23.78
CA PHE A 282 -36.15 16.16 23.59
C PHE A 282 -37.63 16.49 23.71
N LEU A 283 -38.02 17.31 24.69
CA LEU A 283 -39.41 17.72 24.89
C LEU A 283 -39.99 18.46 23.68
N LYS A 284 -39.19 19.34 23.06
CA LYS A 284 -39.65 20.19 21.94
C LYS A 284 -39.45 19.54 20.58
N ASN A 285 -38.36 18.81 20.40
CA ASN A 285 -38.01 18.21 19.12
C ASN A 285 -38.59 16.82 18.92
N PHE A 286 -38.79 16.01 19.98
CA PHE A 286 -39.28 14.63 19.87
C PHE A 286 -40.67 14.44 20.47
N GLU A 287 -40.82 14.75 21.77
CA GLU A 287 -42.00 14.39 22.57
C GLU A 287 -43.24 15.22 22.18
N ARG A 288 -43.10 16.56 22.20
CA ARG A 288 -44.18 17.52 21.95
C ARG A 288 -45.43 17.28 22.80
N ALA A 289 -45.22 16.99 24.08
CA ALA A 289 -46.31 16.72 25.03
C ALA A 289 -47.33 17.86 25.08
N GLY A 290 -48.62 17.53 25.02
CA GLY A 290 -49.71 18.52 25.07
C GLY A 290 -49.75 19.32 26.39
N THR A 291 -49.33 18.70 27.50
CA THR A 291 -48.94 19.39 28.73
C THR A 291 -47.50 19.05 29.04
N GLU A 292 -46.61 20.04 28.92
CA GLU A 292 -45.17 19.82 28.83
C GLU A 292 -44.54 19.26 30.11
N HIS A 293 -45.06 19.62 31.28
CA HIS A 293 -44.51 19.22 32.60
C HIS A 293 -42.98 19.42 32.73
N LEU A 294 -42.44 20.48 32.11
CA LEU A 294 -41.01 20.73 31.99
C LEU A 294 -40.24 20.59 33.31
N GLN A 295 -40.72 21.21 34.40
CA GLN A 295 -40.04 21.12 35.69
C GLN A 295 -39.98 19.68 36.21
N LYS A 296 -41.05 18.89 36.05
CA LYS A 296 -41.06 17.48 36.46
C LYS A 296 -40.08 16.64 35.65
N ARG A 297 -39.98 16.89 34.33
CA ARG A 297 -39.01 16.21 33.46
C ARG A 297 -37.57 16.58 33.82
N LEU A 298 -37.30 17.85 34.12
CA LEU A 298 -35.99 18.31 34.59
C LEU A 298 -35.61 17.67 35.93
N ASP A 299 -36.54 17.62 36.88
CA ASP A 299 -36.31 17.00 38.18
C ASP A 299 -36.04 15.49 38.02
N ALA A 300 -36.80 14.80 37.16
CA ALA A 300 -36.60 13.40 36.82
C ALA A 300 -35.26 13.15 36.09
N ALA A 301 -34.92 13.96 35.10
CA ALA A 301 -33.66 13.86 34.36
C ALA A 301 -32.45 14.07 35.27
N LYS A 302 -32.50 15.06 36.18
CA LYS A 302 -31.45 15.30 37.20
C LYS A 302 -31.34 14.11 38.17
N ARG A 303 -32.47 13.51 38.57
CA ARG A 303 -32.50 12.30 39.40
C ARG A 303 -31.84 11.12 38.70
N TRP A 304 -32.19 10.85 37.45
CA TRP A 304 -31.59 9.75 36.66
C TRP A 304 -30.12 10.01 36.34
N HIS A 305 -29.73 11.24 36.04
CA HIS A 305 -28.32 11.62 35.90
C HIS A 305 -27.55 11.32 37.20
N GLY A 306 -28.12 11.64 38.36
CA GLY A 306 -27.56 11.28 39.67
C GLY A 306 -27.43 9.76 39.84
N PHE A 307 -28.49 9.00 39.56
CA PHE A 307 -28.49 7.54 39.62
C PHE A 307 -27.41 6.91 38.72
N LEU A 308 -27.30 7.33 37.46
CA LEU A 308 -26.29 6.81 36.53
C LEU A 308 -24.85 7.08 37.02
N ASN A 309 -24.61 8.20 37.70
CA ASN A 309 -23.32 8.51 38.33
C ASN A 309 -23.00 7.66 39.58
N THR A 310 -24.00 7.01 40.19
CA THR A 310 -23.81 6.15 41.38
C THR A 310 -23.50 4.69 41.04
N LEU A 311 -23.65 4.29 39.77
CA LEU A 311 -23.38 2.93 39.34
C LEU A 311 -21.85 2.71 39.17
N PRO A 312 -21.31 1.51 39.48
CA PRO A 312 -19.88 1.24 39.42
C PRO A 312 -19.28 1.58 38.05
N SER A 313 -18.17 2.32 38.06
CA SER A 313 -17.40 2.79 36.90
C SER A 313 -16.69 1.70 36.08
N ASP A 314 -16.91 0.43 36.44
CA ASP A 314 -16.22 -0.76 35.95
C ASP A 314 -17.05 -1.59 34.94
N LEU A 315 -18.18 -1.04 34.47
CA LEU A 315 -18.87 -1.47 33.26
C LEU A 315 -18.62 -0.42 32.17
N GLU A 316 -17.92 -0.82 31.10
CA GLU A 316 -17.57 -0.05 29.89
C GLU A 316 -18.03 1.41 29.92
N GLY A 317 -17.12 2.31 30.34
CA GLY A 317 -17.43 3.73 30.47
C GLY A 317 -18.14 4.25 29.23
N PHE A 318 -19.17 5.08 29.43
CA PHE A 318 -19.83 5.84 28.36
C PHE A 318 -18.75 6.29 27.36
N GLU A 319 -18.74 5.71 26.15
CA GLU A 319 -17.64 5.95 25.22
C GLU A 319 -17.67 7.43 24.83
N THR A 320 -16.61 8.15 25.19
CA THR A 320 -16.40 9.50 24.68
C THR A 320 -15.92 9.36 23.24
N PHE A 321 -16.81 9.61 22.27
CA PHE A 321 -16.42 9.70 20.87
C PHE A 321 -15.61 10.97 20.65
N GLU A 322 -14.54 10.83 19.87
CA GLU A 322 -13.65 11.93 19.52
C GLU A 322 -14.07 12.51 18.17
N THR A 323 -13.96 13.84 18.03
CA THR A 323 -14.15 14.52 16.74
C THR A 323 -12.79 14.86 16.13
N MET A 324 -12.73 14.83 14.81
CA MET A 324 -11.59 15.30 14.03
C MET A 324 -12.06 16.37 13.07
N THR A 325 -11.22 17.37 12.81
CA THR A 325 -11.55 18.44 11.88
C THR A 325 -10.43 18.59 10.89
N ASN A 326 -10.77 18.42 9.62
CA ASN A 326 -9.94 18.72 8.47
C ASN A 326 -8.56 18.03 8.49
N VAL A 327 -8.58 16.72 8.69
CA VAL A 327 -7.39 15.87 8.79
C VAL A 327 -7.30 14.93 7.60
N GLY A 328 -6.11 14.53 7.19
CA GLY A 328 -5.95 13.63 6.07
C GLY A 328 -4.51 13.39 5.67
N SER A 329 -4.30 12.42 4.80
CA SER A 329 -3.00 12.15 4.18
C SER A 329 -3.18 11.72 2.74
N LEU A 330 -2.16 11.99 1.94
CA LEU A 330 -2.09 11.56 0.55
C LEU A 330 -1.23 10.31 0.45
N ASP A 331 -1.82 9.22 -0.03
CA ASP A 331 -1.09 7.96 -0.23
C ASP A 331 -0.41 7.95 -1.61
N PHE A 332 -1.09 8.51 -2.62
CA PHE A 332 -0.63 8.56 -3.99
C PHE A 332 -1.02 9.86 -4.69
N LEU A 333 -0.10 10.40 -5.48
CA LEU A 333 -0.36 11.45 -6.46
C LEU A 333 0.65 11.31 -7.58
N GLY A 334 0.14 11.12 -8.80
CA GLY A 334 0.94 10.71 -9.94
C GLY A 334 0.20 10.82 -11.26
N ILE A 335 0.84 10.40 -12.35
CA ILE A 335 0.25 10.40 -13.69
C ILE A 335 0.11 8.96 -14.17
N LYS A 336 -1.07 8.59 -14.65
CA LYS A 336 -1.32 7.27 -15.24
C LYS A 336 -2.26 7.42 -16.43
N ASN A 337 -1.95 6.75 -17.55
CA ASN A 337 -2.78 6.75 -18.76
C ASN A 337 -3.20 8.15 -19.28
N GLY A 338 -2.33 9.16 -19.13
CA GLY A 338 -2.64 10.54 -19.53
C GLY A 338 -3.67 11.25 -18.65
N GLU A 339 -3.84 10.80 -17.41
CA GLU A 339 -4.65 11.45 -16.37
C GLU A 339 -3.79 11.57 -15.10
N ILE A 340 -4.03 12.60 -14.30
CA ILE A 340 -3.55 12.66 -12.91
C ILE A 340 -4.37 11.66 -12.11
N HIS A 341 -3.72 10.85 -11.30
CA HIS A 341 -4.36 9.94 -10.35
C HIS A 341 -3.95 10.35 -8.94
N ALA A 342 -4.91 10.39 -8.02
CA ALA A 342 -4.65 10.67 -6.61
C ALA A 342 -5.47 9.75 -5.72
N SER A 343 -4.86 9.24 -4.66
CA SER A 343 -5.55 8.49 -3.61
C SER A 343 -4.99 8.84 -2.24
N GLY A 344 -5.82 8.69 -1.21
CA GLY A 344 -5.50 9.09 0.14
C GLY A 344 -6.71 8.97 1.05
N TRP A 345 -6.69 9.70 2.15
CA TRP A 345 -7.85 9.90 3.00
C TRP A 345 -7.93 11.36 3.46
N HIS A 346 -9.15 11.87 3.64
CA HIS A 346 -9.44 13.20 4.17
C HIS A 346 -10.70 13.09 5.00
N PHE A 347 -10.75 13.63 6.21
CA PHE A 347 -11.86 13.46 7.13
C PHE A 347 -12.13 14.71 7.96
N SER A 348 -13.42 14.98 8.17
CA SER A 348 -13.95 15.94 9.12
C SER A 348 -15.22 15.37 9.72
N SER A 349 -15.32 15.36 11.05
CA SER A 349 -16.56 15.06 11.76
C SER A 349 -17.67 16.00 11.27
N ASP A 350 -18.88 15.45 11.16
CA ASP A 350 -20.11 16.17 10.78
C ASP A 350 -20.15 16.73 9.34
N LYS A 351 -19.23 16.29 8.46
CA LYS A 351 -19.15 16.67 7.04
C LYS A 351 -19.06 15.44 6.12
N GLY A 352 -20.23 14.90 5.76
CA GLY A 352 -20.34 13.63 5.03
C GLY A 352 -19.93 13.68 3.56
N GLU A 353 -20.02 14.84 2.89
CA GLU A 353 -19.66 14.94 1.47
C GLU A 353 -18.16 15.20 1.28
N GLN A 354 -17.57 14.56 0.27
CA GLN A 354 -16.14 14.62 -0.03
C GLN A 354 -15.90 14.99 -1.50
N TYR A 355 -14.99 15.93 -1.70
CA TYR A 355 -14.50 16.31 -3.02
C TYR A 355 -12.98 16.44 -3.00
N ILE A 356 -12.34 16.19 -4.14
CA ILE A 356 -10.92 16.46 -4.35
C ILE A 356 -10.80 17.50 -5.46
N ALA A 357 -10.28 18.67 -5.12
CA ALA A 357 -10.02 19.77 -6.05
C ALA A 357 -8.58 19.73 -6.57
N PHE A 358 -8.43 20.04 -7.85
CA PHE A 358 -7.16 20.13 -8.56
C PHE A 358 -6.85 21.60 -8.82
N ILE A 359 -5.76 22.09 -8.24
CA ILE A 359 -5.40 23.51 -8.27
C ILE A 359 -4.16 23.71 -9.11
N ASN A 360 -4.15 24.73 -9.97
CA ASN A 360 -2.94 25.15 -10.66
C ASN A 360 -1.95 25.74 -9.65
N ALA A 361 -0.77 25.14 -9.54
CA ALA A 361 0.23 25.53 -8.54
C ALA A 361 0.91 26.88 -8.83
N GLU A 362 0.83 27.39 -10.06
CA GLU A 362 1.43 28.68 -10.45
C GLU A 362 0.47 29.85 -10.25
N THR A 363 -0.83 29.63 -10.49
CA THR A 363 -1.85 30.70 -10.47
C THR A 363 -2.79 30.61 -9.28
N ASP A 364 -2.72 29.54 -8.49
CA ASP A 364 -3.64 29.23 -7.38
C ASP A 364 -5.12 29.13 -7.82
N GLN A 365 -5.35 28.90 -9.12
CA GLN A 365 -6.69 28.77 -9.68
C GLN A 365 -7.16 27.31 -9.67
N GLU A 366 -8.37 27.07 -9.19
CA GLU A 366 -9.00 25.76 -9.28
C GLU A 366 -9.27 25.40 -10.75
N LEU A 367 -8.73 24.27 -11.18
CA LEU A 367 -8.93 23.70 -12.51
C LEU A 367 -10.22 22.87 -12.59
N GLY A 368 -10.64 22.34 -11.44
CA GLY A 368 -11.87 21.59 -11.24
C GLY A 368 -11.77 20.68 -10.02
N HIS A 369 -12.87 20.04 -9.66
CA HIS A 369 -12.92 19.08 -8.57
C HIS A 369 -13.81 17.88 -8.90
N ILE A 370 -13.59 16.78 -8.18
CA ILE A 370 -14.31 15.52 -8.34
C ILE A 370 -14.98 15.17 -7.02
N LYS A 371 -16.27 14.79 -7.06
CA LYS A 371 -16.93 14.17 -5.92
C LYS A 371 -16.33 12.78 -5.71
N ALA A 372 -15.69 12.57 -4.57
CA ALA A 372 -15.02 11.31 -4.26
C ALA A 372 -15.99 10.40 -3.51
N GLU A 373 -16.21 9.20 -4.04
CA GLU A 373 -16.98 8.17 -3.35
C GLU A 373 -16.16 7.63 -2.17
N PRO A 374 -16.75 7.49 -0.96
CA PRO A 374 -16.02 7.02 0.22
C PRO A 374 -15.45 5.60 0.03
N ILE A 375 -14.15 5.46 0.30
CA ILE A 375 -13.44 4.17 0.28
C ILE A 375 -13.11 3.74 1.72
N ASP A 376 -13.24 2.44 1.98
CA ASP A 376 -12.91 1.83 3.27
C ASP A 376 -11.41 1.89 3.59
N ARG A 377 -11.10 2.41 4.78
CA ARG A 377 -9.77 2.59 5.36
C ARG A 377 -9.70 1.99 6.77
N PRO A 378 -9.64 0.65 6.88
CA PRO A 378 -9.57 -0.03 8.17
C PRO A 378 -8.31 0.34 8.97
N ASP A 379 -7.22 0.66 8.28
CA ASP A 379 -5.98 1.17 8.84
C ASP A 379 -6.16 2.53 9.54
N VAL A 380 -6.92 3.45 8.93
CA VAL A 380 -7.25 4.74 9.54
C VAL A 380 -8.20 4.54 10.74
N LYS A 381 -9.14 3.60 10.65
CA LYS A 381 -10.01 3.26 11.77
C LYS A 381 -9.26 2.64 12.95
N GLU A 382 -8.24 1.85 12.68
CA GLU A 382 -7.36 1.29 13.69
C GLU A 382 -6.54 2.38 14.40
N ALA A 383 -6.07 3.39 13.66
CA ALA A 383 -5.37 4.55 14.23
C ALA A 383 -6.31 5.47 15.04
N TYR A 384 -7.57 5.62 14.61
CA TYR A 384 -8.58 6.49 15.25
C TYR A 384 -9.84 5.72 15.67
N PRO A 385 -9.74 4.77 16.62
CA PRO A 385 -10.81 3.82 16.93
C PRO A 385 -12.07 4.50 17.51
N LYS A 386 -11.90 5.65 18.16
CA LYS A 386 -12.97 6.42 18.82
C LYS A 386 -13.63 7.48 17.93
N VAL A 387 -13.20 7.62 16.67
CA VAL A 387 -13.78 8.57 15.71
C VAL A 387 -14.78 7.82 14.83
N ILE A 388 -16.04 8.26 14.83
CA ILE A 388 -17.12 7.60 14.08
C ILE A 388 -16.99 7.92 12.59
N GLY A 389 -17.17 6.91 11.72
CA GLY A 389 -17.18 7.08 10.26
C GLY A 389 -15.81 7.32 9.61
N VAL A 390 -14.74 7.39 10.41
CA VAL A 390 -13.37 7.63 9.91
C VAL A 390 -12.87 6.48 9.01
N ASP A 391 -13.45 5.28 9.14
CA ASP A 391 -13.25 4.15 8.24
C ASP A 391 -13.67 4.46 6.80
N LYS A 392 -14.58 5.41 6.58
CA LYS A 392 -15.06 5.84 5.25
C LYS A 392 -14.34 7.09 4.75
N SER A 393 -13.10 7.32 5.18
CA SER A 393 -12.34 8.54 4.87
C SER A 393 -11.57 8.49 3.54
N GLY A 394 -11.43 7.32 2.94
CA GLY A 394 -10.60 7.11 1.77
C GLY A 394 -11.17 7.72 0.49
N PHE A 395 -10.29 8.08 -0.44
CA PHE A 395 -10.63 8.50 -1.80
C PHE A 395 -9.67 7.95 -2.83
N GLU A 396 -10.18 7.79 -4.05
CA GLU A 396 -9.40 7.59 -5.27
C GLU A 396 -10.06 8.39 -6.40
N VAL A 397 -9.29 9.26 -7.05
CA VAL A 397 -9.79 10.16 -8.09
C VAL A 397 -8.81 10.26 -9.26
N LYS A 398 -9.33 10.64 -10.43
CA LYS A 398 -8.53 10.87 -11.63
C LYS A 398 -8.98 12.10 -12.41
N PHE A 399 -8.05 12.92 -12.88
CA PHE A 399 -8.36 14.21 -13.50
C PHE A 399 -7.41 14.54 -14.66
N LYS A 400 -7.91 15.17 -15.73
CA LYS A 400 -7.10 15.57 -16.88
C LYS A 400 -6.80 17.05 -16.83
N VAL A 401 -5.56 17.41 -17.14
CA VAL A 401 -5.13 18.81 -17.30
C VAL A 401 -4.30 18.95 -18.58
N PRO A 402 -4.09 20.18 -19.10
CA PRO A 402 -3.17 20.40 -20.21
C PRO A 402 -1.73 19.98 -19.87
N ASN A 403 -0.99 19.52 -20.87
CA ASN A 403 0.43 19.17 -20.71
C ASN A 403 1.26 20.37 -20.21
N GLY A 404 2.18 20.13 -19.29
CA GLY A 404 3.00 21.15 -18.64
C GLY A 404 2.32 21.86 -17.46
N THR A 405 1.08 21.51 -17.10
CA THR A 405 0.39 22.17 -15.99
C THR A 405 0.93 21.67 -14.64
N ALA A 406 1.52 22.55 -13.84
CA ALA A 406 1.84 22.28 -12.44
C ALA A 406 0.57 22.31 -11.59
N ILE A 407 0.35 21.27 -10.78
CA ILE A 407 -0.83 21.14 -9.94
C ILE A 407 -0.48 20.64 -8.53
N TYR A 408 -1.30 21.06 -7.57
CA TYR A 408 -1.46 20.37 -6.29
C TYR A 408 -2.94 20.06 -6.09
N ILE A 409 -3.26 19.26 -5.07
CA ILE A 409 -4.64 18.88 -4.78
C ILE A 409 -5.06 19.30 -3.38
N LYS A 410 -6.37 19.54 -3.24
CA LYS A 410 -7.02 19.95 -2.01
C LYS A 410 -8.20 19.02 -1.72
N GLY A 411 -8.23 18.41 -0.54
CA GLY A 411 -9.40 17.71 -0.05
C GLY A 411 -10.45 18.71 0.44
N ILE A 412 -11.72 18.49 0.12
CA ILE A 412 -12.84 19.32 0.54
C ILE A 412 -13.88 18.42 1.21
N ARG A 413 -14.24 18.76 2.46
CA ARG A 413 -15.33 18.11 3.22
C ARG A 413 -16.44 19.11 3.46
N THR A 414 -17.69 18.73 3.25
CA THR A 414 -18.85 19.62 3.45
C THR A 414 -20.10 18.90 3.96
N ASN A 415 -20.99 19.66 4.60
CA ASN A 415 -22.36 19.26 4.94
C ASN A 415 -23.42 20.17 4.27
N GLY A 416 -23.02 20.92 3.24
CA GLY A 416 -23.84 21.90 2.53
C GLY A 416 -23.87 23.28 3.15
N THR A 417 -23.45 23.43 4.41
CA THR A 417 -23.46 24.73 5.13
C THR A 417 -22.07 25.19 5.56
N ALA A 418 -21.21 24.24 5.94
CA ALA A 418 -19.82 24.48 6.33
C ALA A 418 -18.87 23.63 5.49
N ILE A 419 -17.72 24.21 5.13
CA ILE A 419 -16.71 23.61 4.26
C ILE A 419 -15.38 23.58 4.99
N ASP A 420 -14.72 22.43 4.99
CA ASP A 420 -13.33 22.27 5.41
C ASP A 420 -12.46 21.95 4.19
N GLU A 421 -11.30 22.59 4.11
CA GLU A 421 -10.37 22.43 2.98
C GLU A 421 -8.97 22.05 3.48
N LEU A 422 -8.45 20.91 3.03
CA LEU A 422 -7.12 20.41 3.38
C LEU A 422 -6.22 20.44 2.15
N ILE A 423 -5.15 21.22 2.18
CA ILE A 423 -4.14 21.21 1.12
C ILE A 423 -3.20 20.03 1.36
N PHE A 424 -3.01 19.19 0.35
CA PHE A 424 -1.94 18.20 0.35
C PHE A 424 -0.68 18.85 -0.24
N ASP A 425 0.43 18.80 0.49
CA ASP A 425 1.68 19.54 0.24
C ASP A 425 2.52 19.04 -0.95
N LYS A 426 1.95 18.15 -1.77
CA LYS A 426 2.62 17.57 -2.93
C LYS A 426 2.20 18.25 -4.23
N ILE A 427 3.18 18.80 -4.94
CA ILE A 427 3.03 19.37 -6.29
C ILE A 427 3.51 18.36 -7.31
N ILE A 428 2.78 18.18 -8.41
CA ILE A 428 3.24 17.45 -9.61
C ILE A 428 3.05 18.33 -10.85
N ILE A 429 3.87 18.10 -11.88
CA ILE A 429 3.67 18.75 -13.18
C ILE A 429 3.11 17.69 -14.13
N PHE A 430 1.94 17.94 -14.71
CA PHE A 430 1.32 17.01 -15.64
C PHE A 430 2.05 17.05 -16.97
N GLU A 431 3.03 16.17 -17.14
CA GLU A 431 3.75 16.00 -18.39
C GLU A 431 3.54 14.59 -18.92
N GLN A 432 2.54 14.47 -19.80
CA GLN A 432 2.24 13.22 -20.47
C GLN A 432 3.43 12.86 -21.37
N ALA A 433 3.91 11.62 -21.23
CA ALA A 433 4.74 10.98 -22.24
C ALA A 433 3.92 10.87 -23.55
N PHE A 434 4.13 11.81 -24.47
CA PHE A 434 3.63 11.67 -25.84
C PHE A 434 4.60 10.83 -26.65
N ASP A 435 4.09 10.17 -27.70
CA ASP A 435 4.96 9.65 -28.74
C ASP A 435 5.80 10.80 -29.29
N VAL A 436 7.12 10.64 -29.18
CA VAL A 436 8.08 11.66 -29.55
C VAL A 436 7.94 11.90 -31.05
N GLU A 437 7.77 13.16 -31.44
CA GLU A 437 7.76 13.50 -32.86
C GLU A 437 9.12 13.16 -33.47
N ILE A 438 9.13 12.19 -34.39
CA ILE A 438 10.30 11.84 -35.18
C ILE A 438 10.75 13.08 -35.95
N ASP A 439 12.05 13.40 -35.87
CA ASP A 439 12.64 14.51 -36.60
C ASP A 439 12.26 14.38 -38.10
N PRO A 440 11.73 15.43 -38.75
CA PRO A 440 11.23 15.32 -40.12
C PRO A 440 12.26 14.73 -41.11
N TYR A 441 13.55 15.00 -40.90
CA TYR A 441 14.61 14.43 -41.73
C TYR A 441 14.86 12.96 -41.42
N ALA A 442 14.70 12.52 -40.16
CA ALA A 442 14.78 11.10 -39.81
C ALA A 442 13.68 10.25 -40.50
N LYS A 443 12.56 10.84 -40.92
CA LYS A 443 11.49 10.08 -41.62
C LYS A 443 11.86 9.61 -43.04
N SER A 444 12.75 10.33 -43.74
CA SER A 444 12.97 10.08 -45.18
C SER A 444 14.36 10.42 -45.73
N ASN A 445 15.19 11.13 -44.98
CA ASN A 445 16.50 11.57 -45.47
C ASN A 445 17.45 10.38 -45.65
N THR A 446 18.11 10.31 -46.80
CA THR A 446 19.13 9.29 -47.10
C THR A 446 20.53 9.88 -47.34
N LYS A 447 20.68 11.21 -47.28
CA LYS A 447 21.96 11.87 -47.59
C LYS A 447 22.56 12.50 -46.35
N PHE A 448 23.90 12.51 -46.29
CA PHE A 448 24.59 13.22 -45.24
C PHE A 448 24.34 14.73 -45.31
N PHE A 449 23.97 15.32 -44.17
CA PHE A 449 24.20 16.73 -43.89
C PHE A 449 24.21 16.96 -42.37
N PHE A 450 24.67 18.12 -41.93
CA PHE A 450 24.63 18.51 -40.53
C PHE A 450 24.14 19.94 -40.33
N GLU A 451 23.63 20.19 -39.13
CA GLU A 451 23.22 21.51 -38.66
C GLU A 451 23.97 21.85 -37.37
N ILE A 452 24.57 23.05 -37.32
CA ILE A 452 25.09 23.63 -36.08
C ILE A 452 24.01 24.54 -35.52
N ILE A 453 23.70 24.36 -34.24
CA ILE A 453 22.58 24.97 -33.55
C ILE A 453 23.12 25.76 -32.34
N GLU A 454 22.74 27.03 -32.26
CA GLU A 454 23.06 27.93 -31.16
C GLU A 454 21.75 28.55 -30.64
N GLY A 455 21.50 28.45 -29.33
CA GLY A 455 20.27 28.97 -28.72
C GLY A 455 18.98 28.40 -29.33
N GLY A 456 19.01 27.13 -29.74
CA GLY A 456 17.89 26.45 -30.39
C GLY A 456 17.65 26.85 -31.85
N LYS A 457 18.53 27.65 -32.47
CA LYS A 457 18.42 28.09 -33.86
C LYS A 457 19.56 27.53 -34.69
N VAL A 458 19.26 27.08 -35.91
CA VAL A 458 20.28 26.66 -36.87
C VAL A 458 21.08 27.89 -37.33
N VAL A 459 22.37 27.93 -36.99
CA VAL A 459 23.30 29.02 -37.35
C VAL A 459 24.14 28.67 -38.58
N LYS A 460 24.38 27.38 -38.83
CA LYS A 460 25.15 26.92 -39.98
C LYS A 460 24.71 25.53 -40.43
N ARG A 461 24.86 25.25 -41.72
CA ARG A 461 24.68 23.91 -42.31
C ARG A 461 25.93 23.50 -43.09
N GLY A 462 26.14 22.19 -43.17
CA GLY A 462 27.15 21.61 -44.06
C GLY A 462 26.69 20.26 -44.60
N THR A 463 27.31 19.84 -45.70
CA THR A 463 26.94 18.62 -46.44
C THR A 463 28.12 17.68 -46.66
N LYS A 464 29.31 18.06 -46.18
CA LYS A 464 30.53 17.27 -46.32
C LYS A 464 30.95 16.73 -44.97
N ILE A 465 31.38 15.48 -44.97
CA ILE A 465 32.10 14.83 -43.88
C ILE A 465 33.47 14.43 -44.40
N LEU A 466 34.52 14.66 -43.61
CA LEU A 466 35.90 14.37 -44.00
C LEU A 466 36.46 13.07 -43.40
N ASN A 467 35.73 12.46 -42.47
CA ASN A 467 36.05 11.17 -41.86
C ASN A 467 34.97 10.10 -42.16
N THR A 468 35.27 8.85 -41.82
CA THR A 468 34.24 7.84 -41.61
C THR A 468 33.51 8.19 -40.32
N LEU A 469 32.20 8.40 -40.41
CA LEU A 469 31.36 8.67 -39.24
C LEU A 469 31.08 7.35 -38.52
N GLY A 470 31.13 7.35 -37.20
CA GLY A 470 30.66 6.20 -36.46
C GLY A 470 30.32 6.52 -35.02
N TRP A 471 29.37 5.77 -34.49
CA TRP A 471 28.99 5.81 -33.08
C TRP A 471 28.45 4.47 -32.63
N SER A 472 28.63 4.20 -31.34
CA SER A 472 28.13 2.99 -30.68
C SER A 472 26.89 3.31 -29.86
N ASN A 473 25.94 2.40 -29.81
CA ASN A 473 24.79 2.47 -28.93
C ASN A 473 24.66 1.18 -28.13
N GLU A 474 24.30 1.32 -26.87
CA GLU A 474 24.10 0.25 -25.89
C GLU A 474 23.03 0.68 -24.89
N LEU A 475 22.53 -0.26 -24.08
CA LEU A 475 21.65 0.10 -22.98
C LEU A 475 22.39 0.94 -21.94
N MET A 476 21.68 1.94 -21.41
CA MET A 476 22.16 2.85 -20.38
C MET A 476 23.48 3.55 -20.72
N TYR A 477 23.71 3.83 -22.01
CA TYR A 477 24.92 4.45 -22.53
C TYR A 477 24.66 5.84 -23.11
N VAL A 478 25.67 6.72 -23.02
CA VAL A 478 25.70 8.00 -23.70
C VAL A 478 26.56 7.84 -24.95
N PRO A 479 25.98 7.70 -26.15
CA PRO A 479 26.75 7.59 -27.38
C PRO A 479 27.61 8.82 -27.62
N THR A 480 28.81 8.57 -28.14
CA THR A 480 29.74 9.60 -28.57
C THR A 480 30.09 9.39 -30.04
N THR A 481 30.42 10.47 -30.74
CA THR A 481 30.94 10.42 -32.10
C THR A 481 31.92 11.56 -32.33
N GLN A 482 32.66 11.49 -33.42
CA GLN A 482 33.54 12.56 -33.86
C GLN A 482 33.25 12.89 -35.33
N ILE A 483 33.17 14.18 -35.62
CA ILE A 483 33.04 14.68 -36.99
C ILE A 483 34.23 15.55 -37.35
N ILE A 484 34.83 15.29 -38.52
CA ILE A 484 35.87 16.14 -39.09
C ILE A 484 35.26 17.04 -40.17
N LEU A 485 35.43 18.34 -39.97
CA LEU A 485 34.92 19.43 -40.79
C LEU A 485 36.07 20.25 -41.39
N PRO A 486 35.84 21.03 -42.45
CA PRO A 486 36.77 22.07 -42.88
C PRO A 486 37.03 23.10 -41.77
N ILE A 487 38.26 23.61 -41.68
CA ILE A 487 38.67 24.51 -40.59
C ILE A 487 37.86 25.82 -40.54
N GLU A 488 37.22 26.25 -41.64
CA GLU A 488 36.35 27.44 -41.64
C GLU A 488 35.16 27.31 -40.68
N TYR A 489 34.77 26.09 -40.30
CA TYR A 489 33.64 25.88 -39.40
C TYR A 489 33.92 26.29 -37.95
N THR A 490 35.17 26.60 -37.61
CA THR A 490 35.59 27.06 -36.28
C THR A 490 34.83 28.32 -35.84
N GLU A 491 34.40 29.18 -36.77
CA GLU A 491 33.63 30.39 -36.45
C GLU A 491 32.30 30.10 -35.72
N TRP A 492 31.71 28.92 -35.95
CA TRP A 492 30.44 28.50 -35.36
C TRP A 492 30.60 27.51 -34.20
N ILE A 493 31.82 27.19 -33.79
CA ILE A 493 32.13 26.25 -32.70
C ILE A 493 32.93 27.01 -31.64
N ASN A 494 32.22 27.59 -30.66
CA ASN A 494 32.80 28.44 -29.62
C ASN A 494 32.60 27.89 -28.20
N GLY A 495 31.95 26.74 -28.05
CA GLY A 495 31.69 26.11 -26.76
C GLY A 495 30.94 24.78 -26.88
N ARG A 496 29.71 24.77 -26.35
CA ARG A 496 28.84 23.58 -26.26
C ARG A 496 27.68 23.66 -27.25
N GLU A 497 27.95 24.12 -28.46
CA GLU A 497 26.93 24.17 -29.51
C GLU A 497 26.35 22.78 -29.76
N GLU A 498 25.09 22.73 -30.18
CA GLU A 498 24.44 21.48 -30.57
C GLU A 498 24.74 21.22 -32.04
N ILE A 499 25.12 19.99 -32.39
CA ILE A 499 25.29 19.56 -33.78
C ILE A 499 24.39 18.38 -34.04
N LYS A 500 23.50 18.50 -35.02
CA LYS A 500 22.70 17.38 -35.53
C LYS A 500 23.32 16.83 -36.80
N LEU A 501 23.60 15.53 -36.81
CA LEU A 501 24.11 14.80 -37.97
C LEU A 501 22.98 13.97 -38.56
N TYR A 502 22.66 14.17 -39.84
CA TYR A 502 21.56 13.52 -40.53
C TYR A 502 22.06 12.60 -41.62
N ILE A 503 21.69 11.32 -41.58
CA ILE A 503 22.04 10.33 -42.60
C ILE A 503 21.17 9.08 -42.48
N ASN A 504 20.76 8.48 -43.60
CA ASN A 504 20.08 7.17 -43.64
C ASN A 504 18.97 7.01 -42.59
N LYS A 505 18.07 8.00 -42.55
CA LYS A 505 16.92 8.14 -41.64
C LYS A 505 17.29 8.30 -40.16
N LYS A 506 18.57 8.46 -39.85
CA LYS A 506 19.09 8.65 -38.51
C LYS A 506 19.47 10.11 -38.30
N VAL A 507 19.30 10.55 -37.06
CA VAL A 507 19.76 11.81 -36.52
C VAL A 507 20.58 11.55 -35.27
N PHE A 508 21.87 11.84 -35.32
CA PHE A 508 22.68 11.95 -34.11
C PHE A 508 22.60 13.39 -33.62
N HIS A 509 21.84 13.63 -32.54
CA HIS A 509 21.76 14.94 -31.90
C HIS A 509 22.84 15.04 -30.83
N GLY A 510 23.95 15.69 -31.15
CA GLY A 510 25.11 15.82 -30.28
C GLY A 510 25.29 17.20 -29.67
N ILE A 511 26.07 17.27 -28.60
CA ILE A 511 26.61 18.47 -27.97
C ILE A 511 28.12 18.41 -28.09
N VAL A 512 28.72 19.53 -28.50
CA VAL A 512 30.18 19.66 -28.55
C VAL A 512 30.78 19.51 -27.15
N THR A 513 31.70 18.56 -27.01
CA THR A 513 32.45 18.28 -25.78
C THR A 513 33.90 18.71 -25.88
N GLY A 514 34.44 18.76 -27.09
CA GLY A 514 35.79 19.21 -27.39
C GLY A 514 35.98 19.39 -28.89
N TYR A 515 37.04 20.10 -29.27
CA TYR A 515 37.46 20.17 -30.66
C TYR A 515 38.98 20.37 -30.77
N THR A 516 39.53 19.94 -31.90
CA THR A 516 40.96 20.09 -32.23
C THR A 516 41.10 20.69 -33.63
N LEU A 517 42.00 21.66 -33.77
CA LEU A 517 42.33 22.30 -35.04
C LEU A 517 43.62 21.72 -35.62
N ASP A 518 43.55 21.21 -36.83
CA ASP A 518 44.72 20.85 -37.63
C ASP A 518 44.92 21.91 -38.72
N LYS A 519 45.89 22.80 -38.47
CA LYS A 519 46.20 23.90 -39.40
C LYS A 519 46.98 23.45 -40.63
N ASP A 520 47.64 22.29 -40.58
CA ASP A 520 48.42 21.78 -41.70
C ASP A 520 47.50 21.16 -42.74
N ASN A 521 46.47 20.44 -42.28
CA ASN A 521 45.46 19.81 -43.14
C ASN A 521 44.19 20.66 -43.34
N GLU A 522 44.14 21.85 -42.73
CA GLU A 522 42.96 22.74 -42.75
C GLU A 522 41.66 22.05 -42.29
N THR A 523 41.73 21.28 -41.21
CA THR A 523 40.58 20.56 -40.64
C THR A 523 40.27 20.91 -39.18
N LEU A 524 39.02 20.71 -38.81
CA LEU A 524 38.46 20.86 -37.47
C LEU A 524 37.85 19.51 -37.06
N SER A 525 38.41 18.85 -36.06
CA SER A 525 37.84 17.65 -35.46
C SER A 525 36.96 18.04 -34.27
N VAL A 526 35.70 17.62 -34.24
CA VAL A 526 34.73 17.97 -33.19
C VAL A 526 34.22 16.71 -32.51
N ASP A 527 34.42 16.63 -31.20
CA ASP A 527 33.94 15.53 -30.36
C ASP A 527 32.54 15.83 -29.85
N LEU A 528 31.62 14.90 -30.09
CA LEU A 528 30.20 15.02 -29.77
C LEU A 528 29.79 13.93 -28.78
N ALA A 529 29.15 14.33 -27.69
CA ALA A 529 28.34 13.42 -26.87
C ALA A 529 26.87 13.60 -27.26
N HIS A 530 26.08 12.52 -27.26
CA HIS A 530 24.65 12.62 -27.50
C HIS A 530 24.00 13.61 -26.52
N VAL A 531 22.96 14.31 -26.96
CA VAL A 531 22.26 15.37 -26.21
C VAL A 531 21.75 14.90 -24.84
N VAL A 532 21.62 13.58 -24.62
CA VAL A 532 21.29 13.00 -23.29
C VAL A 532 22.31 13.37 -22.21
N SER A 533 23.57 13.68 -22.59
CA SER A 533 24.58 14.22 -21.67
C SER A 533 24.16 15.51 -20.96
N GLU A 534 23.14 16.23 -21.44
CA GLU A 534 22.55 17.37 -20.71
C GLU A 534 22.07 17.00 -19.30
N TRP A 535 21.63 15.75 -19.12
CA TRP A 535 21.18 15.24 -17.83
C TRP A 535 22.30 15.25 -16.78
N GLU A 536 23.56 15.26 -17.21
CA GLU A 536 24.72 15.37 -16.31
C GLU A 536 24.92 16.81 -15.78
N TYR A 537 24.36 17.81 -16.46
CA TYR A 537 24.59 19.23 -16.13
C TYR A 537 23.71 19.75 -14.99
N ARG A 538 22.72 18.97 -14.55
CA ARG A 538 21.83 19.33 -13.43
C ARG A 538 21.85 18.25 -12.37
N GLN A 539 21.90 18.71 -11.13
CA GLN A 539 21.84 17.87 -9.94
C GLN A 539 20.38 17.55 -9.58
N ILE A 540 20.17 16.36 -9.03
CA ILE A 540 18.98 16.04 -8.26
C ILE A 540 19.12 16.73 -6.90
N SER A 541 18.02 17.22 -6.35
CA SER A 541 17.97 17.77 -5.00
C SER A 541 18.60 16.77 -4.00
N THR A 542 19.48 17.27 -3.13
CA THR A 542 20.25 16.41 -2.23
C THR A 542 19.35 15.80 -1.16
N ASN A 543 19.55 14.52 -0.84
CA ASN A 543 18.74 13.73 0.09
C ASN A 543 17.25 13.69 -0.29
N LEU A 544 16.95 13.72 -1.59
CA LEU A 544 15.59 13.62 -2.08
C LEU A 544 15.12 12.17 -2.00
N ALA A 545 14.11 11.93 -1.18
CA ALA A 545 13.53 10.62 -0.95
C ALA A 545 12.33 10.37 -1.89
N ALA A 546 12.31 9.19 -2.52
CA ALA A 546 11.15 8.67 -3.24
C ALA A 546 10.67 7.41 -2.52
N LYS A 547 9.59 7.53 -1.73
CA LYS A 547 8.99 6.42 -0.96
C LYS A 547 7.62 6.07 -1.54
N ASN A 548 7.41 4.80 -1.88
CA ASN A 548 6.16 4.28 -2.46
C ASN A 548 5.68 5.08 -3.69
N ARG A 549 6.62 5.53 -4.53
CA ARG A 549 6.32 6.30 -5.75
C ARG A 549 6.63 5.47 -6.98
N THR A 550 5.89 5.65 -8.06
CA THR A 550 6.25 4.99 -9.32
C THR A 550 7.39 5.72 -10.04
N VAL A 551 8.09 5.02 -10.93
CA VAL A 551 9.12 5.62 -11.80
C VAL A 551 8.53 6.78 -12.60
N ASN A 552 7.32 6.63 -13.14
CA ASN A 552 6.67 7.74 -13.84
C ASN A 552 6.47 8.94 -12.93
N ASP A 553 5.98 8.73 -11.70
CA ASP A 553 5.69 9.84 -10.78
C ASP A 553 6.92 10.68 -10.43
N ILE A 554 8.09 10.07 -10.28
CA ILE A 554 9.30 10.83 -9.96
C ILE A 554 9.85 11.54 -11.20
N TYR A 555 9.89 10.86 -12.35
CA TYR A 555 10.43 11.41 -13.59
C TYR A 555 9.45 12.30 -14.35
N SER A 556 8.22 12.47 -13.88
CA SER A 556 7.34 13.59 -14.29
C SER A 556 7.71 14.91 -13.60
N THR A 557 8.62 14.93 -12.63
CA THR A 557 9.02 16.15 -11.92
C THR A 557 10.34 16.72 -12.43
N LEU A 558 10.53 18.03 -12.29
CA LEU A 558 11.80 18.70 -12.65
C LEU A 558 12.95 18.40 -11.69
N ASP A 559 12.70 17.80 -10.53
CA ASP A 559 13.77 17.31 -9.66
C ASP A 559 14.56 16.18 -10.34
N PHE A 560 13.85 15.26 -11.02
CA PHE A 560 14.46 14.08 -11.64
C PHE A 560 14.66 14.23 -13.15
N ARG A 561 13.70 14.83 -13.87
CA ARG A 561 13.75 14.95 -15.33
C ARG A 561 14.40 16.24 -15.77
N TYR A 562 15.22 16.19 -16.82
CA TYR A 562 15.76 17.40 -17.43
C TYR A 562 14.66 18.15 -18.20
N PRO A 563 14.52 19.49 -18.05
CA PRO A 563 13.47 20.25 -18.74
C PRO A 563 13.47 20.05 -20.26
N GLY A 564 12.29 19.92 -20.87
CA GLY A 564 12.14 19.79 -22.33
C GLY A 564 12.44 18.39 -22.89
N TRP A 565 12.63 17.38 -22.03
CA TRP A 565 12.81 15.98 -22.45
C TRP A 565 11.51 15.19 -22.42
N ASN A 566 11.34 14.34 -23.42
CA ASN A 566 10.26 13.35 -23.48
C ASN A 566 10.75 12.00 -22.97
N LEU A 567 9.96 11.34 -22.10
CA LEU A 567 10.27 10.03 -21.55
C LEU A 567 9.23 9.02 -22.03
N ASN A 568 9.67 8.00 -22.76
CA ASN A 568 8.81 6.94 -23.25
C ASN A 568 8.92 5.71 -22.35
N TYR A 569 7.87 5.43 -21.59
CA TYR A 569 7.80 4.21 -20.78
C TYR A 569 7.34 3.04 -21.65
N ARG A 570 8.18 2.02 -21.77
CA ARG A 570 7.89 0.77 -22.46
C ARG A 570 7.41 -0.27 -21.44
N GLN A 571 6.57 -1.20 -21.89
CA GLN A 571 5.95 -2.21 -21.03
C GLN A 571 5.26 -1.59 -19.79
N ASP A 572 5.42 -2.19 -18.61
CA ASP A 572 4.87 -1.73 -17.34
C ASP A 572 5.82 -0.83 -16.54
N SER A 573 6.91 -0.35 -17.16
CA SER A 573 7.97 0.40 -16.49
C SER A 573 7.49 1.66 -15.76
N ALA A 574 6.48 2.35 -16.31
CA ALA A 574 5.86 3.52 -15.69
C ALA A 574 5.30 3.21 -14.29
N MET A 575 4.83 1.98 -14.06
CA MET A 575 4.13 1.57 -12.83
C MET A 575 5.06 0.96 -11.78
N ARG A 576 6.37 0.85 -12.06
CA ARG A 576 7.31 0.25 -11.09
C ARG A 576 7.45 1.16 -9.88
N VAL A 577 7.11 0.64 -8.71
CA VAL A 577 7.18 1.34 -7.43
C VAL A 577 8.61 1.26 -6.90
N ILE A 578 9.12 2.37 -6.37
CA ILE A 578 10.48 2.52 -5.89
C ILE A 578 10.51 3.19 -4.52
N ASP A 579 11.50 2.76 -3.72
CA ASP A 579 11.80 3.24 -2.38
C ASP A 579 13.30 3.59 -2.32
N TYR A 580 13.70 4.72 -2.91
CA TYR A 580 15.11 5.12 -3.04
C TYR A 580 15.37 6.53 -2.48
N VAL A 581 16.57 6.75 -1.96
CA VAL A 581 17.09 8.09 -1.64
C VAL A 581 18.13 8.48 -2.68
N TYR A 582 18.01 9.70 -3.20
CA TYR A 582 18.96 10.27 -4.16
C TYR A 582 19.75 11.37 -3.49
N SER A 583 21.08 11.28 -3.57
CA SER A 583 21.96 12.26 -2.94
C SER A 583 23.20 12.47 -3.78
N ARG A 584 23.57 13.75 -3.99
CA ARG A 584 24.80 14.16 -4.70
C ARG A 584 24.97 13.51 -6.09
N GLN A 585 23.87 13.40 -6.82
CA GLN A 585 23.83 12.79 -8.15
C GLN A 585 23.33 13.79 -9.19
N ASN A 586 23.91 13.74 -10.37
CA ASN A 586 23.30 14.36 -11.54
C ASN A 586 22.06 13.58 -11.99
N LYS A 587 21.23 14.16 -12.87
CA LYS A 587 19.97 13.52 -13.28
C LYS A 587 20.17 12.21 -14.04
N LEU A 588 21.27 12.07 -14.78
CA LEU A 588 21.58 10.85 -15.51
C LEU A 588 22.05 9.73 -14.57
N GLU A 589 22.87 10.06 -13.58
CA GLU A 589 23.26 9.16 -12.49
C GLU A 589 22.04 8.70 -11.71
N GLY A 590 21.11 9.61 -11.39
CA GLY A 590 19.85 9.26 -10.75
C GLY A 590 19.00 8.31 -11.59
N LEU A 591 18.85 8.57 -12.90
CA LEU A 591 18.15 7.67 -13.83
C LEU A 591 18.79 6.29 -13.89
N THR A 592 20.11 6.26 -13.98
CA THR A 592 20.89 5.01 -14.00
C THR A 592 20.70 4.25 -12.69
N LYS A 593 20.80 4.92 -11.54
CA LYS A 593 20.52 4.33 -10.21
C LYS A 593 19.10 3.79 -10.12
N THR A 594 18.08 4.52 -10.58
CA THR A 594 16.70 4.03 -10.59
C THR A 594 16.59 2.72 -11.36
N CYS A 595 17.18 2.66 -12.55
CA CYS A 595 17.18 1.46 -13.37
C CYS A 595 17.98 0.31 -12.72
N GLU A 596 19.16 0.58 -12.16
CA GLU A 596 20.02 -0.42 -11.49
C GLU A 596 19.35 -1.06 -10.28
N LEU A 597 18.69 -0.26 -9.43
CA LEU A 597 18.01 -0.76 -8.22
C LEU A 597 16.68 -1.47 -8.53
N THR A 598 16.17 -1.34 -9.75
CA THR A 598 14.97 -2.06 -10.19
C THR A 598 15.36 -3.37 -10.88
N ALA A 599 14.65 -4.45 -10.58
CA ALA A 599 14.98 -5.82 -10.99
C ALA A 599 15.24 -6.01 -12.51
N ASP A 600 14.59 -5.23 -13.37
CA ASP A 600 14.57 -5.47 -14.82
C ASP A 600 14.54 -4.19 -15.69
N LEU A 601 14.56 -2.99 -15.11
CA LEU A 601 14.48 -1.75 -15.91
C LEU A 601 15.83 -1.29 -16.45
N PHE A 602 15.80 -0.70 -17.63
CA PHE A 602 16.92 -0.07 -18.32
C PHE A 602 16.43 1.20 -19.01
N TRP A 603 17.33 2.13 -19.30
CA TRP A 603 17.07 3.24 -20.20
C TRP A 603 17.86 3.07 -21.51
N ARG A 604 17.32 3.58 -22.62
CA ARG A 604 18.00 3.64 -23.91
C ARG A 604 17.64 4.92 -24.66
N ILE A 605 18.47 5.31 -25.62
CA ILE A 605 18.17 6.39 -26.56
C ILE A 605 18.03 5.85 -27.98
N GLY A 606 17.40 6.61 -28.86
CA GLY A 606 17.28 6.30 -30.29
C GLY A 606 17.74 7.46 -31.16
N PHE A 607 17.97 7.19 -32.44
CA PHE A 607 18.51 8.16 -33.40
C PHE A 607 17.46 8.66 -34.40
N HIS A 608 16.21 8.85 -33.95
CA HIS A 608 15.10 9.32 -34.79
C HIS A 608 14.48 10.61 -34.27
N PHE A 609 14.90 11.02 -33.08
CA PHE A 609 14.38 12.15 -32.33
C PHE A 609 15.53 12.84 -31.59
N GLY A 610 15.31 14.09 -31.18
CA GLY A 610 16.29 14.84 -30.38
C GLY A 610 16.23 14.45 -28.90
N ARG A 611 15.52 15.25 -28.10
CA ARG A 611 15.43 15.11 -26.64
C ARG A 611 14.37 14.11 -26.21
N ALA A 612 14.63 12.82 -26.43
CA ALA A 612 13.83 11.76 -25.85
C ALA A 612 14.65 10.53 -25.45
N LEU A 613 14.15 9.81 -24.45
CA LEU A 613 14.70 8.55 -24.00
C LEU A 613 13.58 7.55 -23.69
N GLU A 614 13.90 6.28 -23.73
CA GLU A 614 12.97 5.20 -23.39
C GLU A 614 13.40 4.51 -22.11
N ILE A 615 12.45 4.18 -21.24
CA ILE A 615 12.66 3.41 -20.01
C ILE A 615 11.83 2.13 -20.13
N GLY A 616 12.42 0.96 -19.89
CA GLY A 616 11.72 -0.31 -20.09
C GLY A 616 12.51 -1.54 -19.67
N SER A 617 11.85 -2.68 -19.65
CA SER A 617 12.50 -3.99 -19.53
C SER A 617 13.00 -4.53 -20.88
N PHE A 618 12.53 -3.93 -21.98
CA PHE A 618 12.89 -4.24 -23.36
C PHE A 618 12.66 -5.72 -23.76
N GLY A 619 13.08 -6.10 -24.97
CA GLY A 619 12.81 -7.42 -25.55
C GLY A 619 11.60 -7.49 -26.49
N GLU A 620 11.18 -6.36 -27.03
CA GLU A 620 10.17 -6.31 -28.10
C GLU A 620 10.68 -7.10 -29.32
N LYS A 621 9.85 -8.03 -29.82
CA LYS A 621 10.21 -8.84 -30.98
C LYS A 621 9.98 -8.06 -32.27
N LYS A 622 11.05 -7.64 -32.92
CA LYS A 622 11.00 -6.99 -34.23
C LYS A 622 10.90 -8.04 -35.33
N SER A 623 10.16 -7.72 -36.40
CA SER A 623 9.91 -8.65 -37.51
C SER A 623 11.08 -8.73 -38.52
N TYR A 624 12.32 -8.65 -38.02
CA TYR A 624 13.53 -8.67 -38.83
C TYR A 624 14.30 -9.97 -38.66
N LEU A 625 14.77 -10.48 -39.79
CA LEU A 625 15.60 -11.66 -39.91
C LEU A 625 17.00 -11.26 -40.37
N PHE A 626 18.02 -11.64 -39.62
CA PHE A 626 19.42 -11.50 -40.01
C PHE A 626 19.86 -12.78 -40.73
N SER A 627 20.29 -12.67 -41.99
CA SER A 627 20.79 -13.82 -42.76
C SER A 627 21.72 -13.41 -43.90
N THR A 628 22.38 -14.37 -44.54
CA THR A 628 23.23 -14.14 -45.73
C THR A 628 22.44 -13.88 -47.02
N LYS A 629 21.09 -13.99 -46.97
CA LYS A 629 20.23 -13.72 -48.12
C LYS A 629 20.22 -12.22 -48.47
N PRO A 630 19.89 -11.85 -49.72
CA PRO A 630 19.74 -10.44 -50.10
C PRO A 630 18.76 -9.67 -49.21
N SER A 631 19.03 -8.37 -49.00
CA SER A 631 18.21 -7.49 -48.18
C SER A 631 16.78 -7.35 -48.74
N SER A 632 15.81 -7.29 -47.83
CA SER A 632 14.39 -7.09 -48.14
C SER A 632 13.70 -6.34 -47.01
N LYS A 633 12.39 -6.08 -47.11
CA LYS A 633 11.62 -5.40 -46.03
C LYS A 633 11.76 -6.07 -44.66
N GLN A 634 12.02 -7.37 -44.60
CA GLN A 634 12.12 -8.15 -43.36
C GLN A 634 13.47 -8.86 -43.21
N ASN A 635 14.35 -8.83 -44.21
CA ASN A 635 15.64 -9.50 -44.15
C ASN A 635 16.76 -8.47 -44.18
N ILE A 636 17.60 -8.48 -43.16
CA ILE A 636 18.82 -7.67 -43.05
C ILE A 636 19.99 -8.57 -43.43
N ARG A 637 20.73 -8.17 -44.45
CA ARG A 637 21.82 -8.99 -44.99
C ARG A 637 23.06 -8.92 -44.12
N ILE A 638 23.58 -10.10 -43.78
CA ILE A 638 24.93 -10.30 -43.23
C ILE A 638 25.93 -10.23 -44.38
N ILE A 639 26.94 -9.36 -44.28
CA ILE A 639 27.89 -9.05 -45.36
C ILE A 639 29.33 -9.51 -45.09
N ALA A 640 29.62 -9.96 -43.87
CA ALA A 640 30.89 -10.58 -43.50
C ALA A 640 30.65 -11.81 -42.62
N GLU A 641 31.66 -12.65 -42.46
CA GLU A 641 31.58 -13.79 -41.55
C GLU A 641 31.40 -13.30 -40.10
N PRO A 642 30.44 -13.85 -39.34
CA PRO A 642 30.22 -13.48 -37.95
C PRO A 642 31.45 -13.73 -37.08
N THR A 643 31.69 -12.84 -36.12
CA THR A 643 32.67 -13.08 -35.05
C THR A 643 31.94 -13.60 -33.82
N ILE A 644 32.47 -14.65 -33.22
CA ILE A 644 31.91 -15.26 -31.99
C ILE A 644 32.89 -14.99 -30.86
N SER A 645 32.47 -14.26 -29.85
CA SER A 645 33.28 -13.97 -28.67
C SER A 645 32.71 -14.63 -27.42
N HIS A 646 33.62 -15.07 -26.58
CA HIS A 646 33.35 -15.75 -25.31
C HIS A 646 34.12 -15.03 -24.22
N ASN A 647 33.41 -14.42 -23.27
CA ASN A 647 34.05 -13.75 -22.14
C ASN A 647 33.62 -14.41 -20.82
N PHE A 648 34.60 -14.69 -19.98
CA PHE A 648 34.46 -15.22 -18.62
C PHE A 648 35.30 -14.46 -17.58
N ASP A 649 35.86 -13.30 -17.96
CA ASP A 649 36.80 -12.54 -17.13
C ASP A 649 36.15 -11.95 -15.88
N HIS A 650 34.87 -11.61 -15.97
CA HIS A 650 34.12 -10.92 -14.91
C HIS A 650 33.01 -11.78 -14.31
N VAL A 651 33.16 -13.12 -14.34
CA VAL A 651 32.10 -14.00 -13.82
C VAL A 651 32.04 -13.92 -12.30
N ILE A 652 30.89 -13.51 -11.77
CA ILE A 652 30.55 -13.60 -10.35
C ILE A 652 29.29 -14.43 -10.24
N ASN A 653 29.33 -15.50 -9.44
CA ASN A 653 28.20 -16.41 -9.25
C ASN A 653 27.78 -16.58 -7.79
N ILE A 654 28.53 -15.98 -6.87
CA ILE A 654 28.09 -15.73 -5.49
C ILE A 654 28.47 -14.30 -5.13
N ALA A 655 27.52 -13.50 -4.66
CA ALA A 655 27.76 -12.11 -4.31
C ALA A 655 27.29 -11.79 -2.90
N THR A 656 28.19 -11.21 -2.10
CA THR A 656 27.85 -10.58 -0.83
C THR A 656 27.37 -9.15 -1.10
N VAL A 657 26.25 -8.76 -0.51
CA VAL A 657 25.57 -7.49 -0.80
C VAL A 657 25.69 -6.54 0.38
N TYR A 658 26.11 -5.31 0.09
CA TYR A 658 26.27 -4.23 1.05
C TYR A 658 25.43 -3.02 0.64
N GLY A 659 24.78 -2.38 1.61
CA GLY A 659 24.22 -1.03 1.45
C GLY A 659 25.18 -0.01 2.03
N GLU A 660 25.60 0.98 1.23
CA GLU A 660 26.49 2.07 1.66
C GLU A 660 25.70 3.38 1.78
N LYS A 661 26.04 4.23 2.77
CA LYS A 661 25.62 5.63 2.81
C LYS A 661 26.79 6.52 2.39
N SER A 662 26.58 7.41 1.43
CA SER A 662 27.61 8.32 0.88
C SER A 662 28.16 9.35 1.87
N ASP A 663 27.60 9.44 3.08
CA ASP A 663 27.95 10.42 4.12
C ASP A 663 28.76 9.86 5.29
N SER A 664 29.31 8.65 5.18
CA SER A 664 30.16 7.99 6.21
C SER A 664 29.48 7.71 7.56
N GLY A 665 28.14 7.85 7.63
CA GLY A 665 27.33 7.48 8.79
C GLY A 665 27.01 5.99 8.82
N MET A 666 27.82 5.22 9.55
CA MET A 666 27.75 3.75 9.67
C MET A 666 26.35 3.18 9.99
N SER A 667 25.77 2.49 9.00
CA SER A 667 24.87 1.34 9.22
C SER A 667 24.75 0.56 7.91
N SER A 668 25.56 -0.50 7.71
CA SER A 668 25.42 -1.37 6.54
C SER A 668 24.18 -2.26 6.67
N MET A 669 23.34 -2.24 5.64
CA MET A 669 22.25 -3.20 5.48
C MET A 669 22.78 -4.61 5.18
N SER A 670 21.98 -5.63 5.51
CA SER A 670 22.27 -7.05 5.21
C SER A 670 21.06 -7.70 4.57
N LEU A 671 21.23 -8.82 3.88
CA LEU A 671 20.13 -9.60 3.30
C LEU A 671 19.40 -10.52 4.31
N ARG A 672 19.48 -10.21 5.61
CA ARG A 672 18.97 -11.07 6.68
C ARG A 672 17.46 -11.26 6.58
N GLU A 673 16.74 -10.16 6.40
CA GLU A 673 15.27 -10.14 6.35
C GLU A 673 14.76 -11.05 5.21
N ILE A 674 15.44 -11.02 4.05
CA ILE A 674 15.12 -11.89 2.91
C ILE A 674 15.58 -13.34 3.14
N TYR A 675 16.69 -13.56 3.84
CA TYR A 675 17.12 -14.90 4.22
C TYR A 675 16.09 -15.60 5.14
N GLU A 676 15.51 -14.86 6.08
CA GLU A 676 14.48 -15.35 7.00
C GLU A 676 13.14 -15.58 6.26
N ASP A 677 12.78 -14.72 5.31
CA ASP A 677 11.62 -14.90 4.43
C ASP A 677 11.96 -15.68 3.15
N LYS A 678 12.07 -17.00 3.27
CA LYS A 678 12.36 -17.90 2.13
C LYS A 678 11.36 -17.81 0.98
N ALA A 679 10.13 -17.35 1.21
CA ALA A 679 9.13 -17.22 0.15
C ALA A 679 9.41 -16.03 -0.78
N SER A 680 10.15 -15.03 -0.32
CA SER A 680 10.53 -13.84 -1.09
C SER A 680 11.76 -14.01 -1.99
N GLN A 681 12.46 -15.14 -1.87
CA GLN A 681 13.65 -15.49 -2.66
C GLN A 681 13.26 -16.13 -4.00
N ASP A 682 14.05 -15.85 -5.04
CA ASP A 682 14.00 -16.59 -6.30
C ASP A 682 14.72 -17.94 -6.07
N PRO A 683 14.08 -19.09 -6.36
CA PRO A 683 14.69 -20.40 -6.14
C PRO A 683 16.02 -20.61 -6.88
N ASN A 684 16.26 -19.89 -7.98
CA ASN A 684 17.53 -19.94 -8.70
C ASN A 684 18.61 -19.03 -8.08
N PHE A 685 18.20 -18.12 -7.19
CA PHE A 685 19.04 -17.15 -6.51
C PHE A 685 18.96 -17.22 -4.97
N PRO A 686 19.17 -18.39 -4.35
CA PRO A 686 19.02 -18.53 -2.90
C PRO A 686 20.09 -17.74 -2.14
N ILE A 687 19.72 -17.26 -0.94
CA ILE A 687 20.66 -16.63 -0.01
C ILE A 687 21.28 -17.71 0.88
N VAL A 688 22.60 -17.68 1.01
CA VAL A 688 23.37 -18.54 1.92
C VAL A 688 24.18 -17.73 2.92
N ILE A 689 24.67 -18.42 3.94
CA ILE A 689 25.64 -17.89 4.89
C ILE A 689 27.01 -18.45 4.53
N LEU A 690 27.93 -17.60 4.07
CA LEU A 690 29.29 -18.03 3.71
C LEU A 690 30.22 -18.07 4.92
N ARG A 691 30.17 -17.05 5.77
CA ARG A 691 31.12 -16.87 6.88
C ARG A 691 30.43 -16.42 8.17
N LYS A 692 31.04 -16.76 9.30
CA LYS A 692 30.68 -16.34 10.66
C LYS A 692 31.91 -15.68 11.30
N GLY A 693 31.75 -14.62 12.08
CA GLY A 693 32.85 -13.88 12.71
C GLY A 693 33.28 -12.56 12.03
N ILE A 694 32.55 -12.06 11.01
CA ILE A 694 32.84 -10.80 10.30
C ILE A 694 32.20 -9.58 10.97
N ASN A 695 32.87 -8.43 11.01
CA ASN A 695 32.30 -7.19 11.57
C ASN A 695 31.50 -6.43 10.48
N ASN A 696 30.17 -6.49 10.54
CA ASN A 696 29.27 -5.86 9.56
C ASN A 696 28.64 -4.56 10.13
N GLU A 697 29.40 -3.82 10.92
CA GLU A 697 28.96 -2.81 11.90
C GLU A 697 27.68 -2.02 11.52
N ARG A 698 26.62 -2.22 12.33
CA ARG A 698 25.40 -1.38 12.40
C ARG A 698 25.46 -0.56 13.70
N GLY A 699 25.38 0.76 13.60
CA GLY A 699 25.23 1.65 14.76
C GLY A 699 23.85 1.51 15.44
N TYR A 700 23.87 1.68 16.77
CA TYR A 700 22.86 1.53 17.83
C TYR A 700 21.35 1.70 17.49
N ASP A 701 20.56 0.78 18.08
CA ASP A 701 19.09 0.82 18.37
C ASP A 701 18.26 -0.41 17.93
N TYR A 702 18.88 -1.58 17.73
CA TYR A 702 18.13 -2.84 17.52
C TYR A 702 17.97 -3.65 18.81
N ILE A 703 16.72 -4.04 19.11
CA ILE A 703 16.40 -5.06 20.12
C ILE A 703 16.92 -6.41 19.61
N GLN A 704 17.81 -7.06 20.37
CA GLN A 704 18.32 -8.40 20.04
C GLN A 704 17.25 -9.48 20.26
N PHE A 705 16.83 -10.17 19.20
CA PHE A 705 16.13 -11.45 19.32
C PHE A 705 17.13 -12.61 19.37
N SER A 706 17.40 -13.11 20.56
CA SER A 706 18.37 -14.19 20.84
C SER A 706 17.91 -15.61 20.46
N LYS A 707 16.80 -15.77 19.70
CA LYS A 707 16.21 -17.10 19.42
C LYS A 707 16.05 -17.52 17.96
N LEU A 708 16.36 -16.69 16.97
CA LEU A 708 16.15 -17.05 15.54
C LEU A 708 17.36 -16.86 14.62
N ALA A 709 18.26 -15.94 14.93
CA ALA A 709 19.66 -15.92 14.49
C ALA A 709 20.32 -14.79 15.31
N PRO A 710 21.36 -15.06 16.13
CA PRO A 710 21.99 -13.98 16.89
C PRO A 710 22.55 -12.94 15.92
N ASN A 711 22.45 -11.67 16.31
CA ASN A 711 22.97 -10.50 15.61
C ASN A 711 24.50 -10.51 15.65
N GLY A 712 25.10 -11.52 15.02
CA GLY A 712 26.49 -11.85 15.13
C GLY A 712 27.03 -12.12 13.76
N ASN A 713 27.83 -11.19 13.26
CA ASN A 713 28.97 -11.50 12.42
C ASN A 713 28.79 -12.47 11.24
N ILE A 714 27.65 -12.43 10.53
CA ILE A 714 27.29 -13.39 9.48
C ILE A 714 27.31 -12.72 8.11
N GLU A 715 27.94 -13.36 7.13
CA GLU A 715 27.98 -12.90 5.75
C GLU A 715 26.85 -13.56 4.93
N TYR A 716 25.86 -12.75 4.54
CA TYR A 716 24.76 -13.19 3.67
C TYR A 716 25.10 -12.94 2.21
N SER A 717 25.06 -13.98 1.39
CA SER A 717 25.43 -13.91 -0.02
C SER A 717 24.37 -14.56 -0.90
N VAL A 718 24.08 -13.94 -2.04
CA VAL A 718 23.16 -14.47 -3.06
C VAL A 718 23.94 -15.41 -3.98
N ILE A 719 23.42 -16.61 -4.24
CA ILE A 719 24.02 -17.59 -5.15
C ILE A 719 23.29 -17.59 -6.48
N ASP A 720 23.96 -17.47 -7.61
CA ASP A 720 23.40 -17.83 -8.91
C ASP A 720 23.63 -19.33 -9.21
N THR A 721 22.63 -20.15 -8.90
CA THR A 721 22.73 -21.62 -9.05
C THR A 721 22.93 -22.06 -10.49
N GLU A 722 22.38 -21.31 -11.45
CA GLU A 722 22.60 -21.58 -12.86
C GLU A 722 24.05 -21.28 -13.21
N SER A 723 24.56 -20.09 -12.89
CA SER A 723 25.95 -19.71 -13.16
C SER A 723 26.96 -20.68 -12.54
N ILE A 724 26.76 -21.15 -11.31
CA ILE A 724 27.60 -22.19 -10.70
C ILE A 724 27.60 -23.48 -11.53
N ALA A 725 26.43 -23.94 -12.00
CA ALA A 725 26.35 -25.12 -12.84
C ALA A 725 27.09 -24.93 -14.18
N LEU A 726 27.10 -23.70 -14.71
CA LEU A 726 27.82 -23.35 -15.94
C LEU A 726 29.33 -23.29 -15.75
N GLU A 727 29.78 -22.86 -14.58
CA GLU A 727 31.19 -22.80 -14.19
C GLU A 727 31.72 -24.16 -13.69
N SER A 728 31.10 -25.27 -14.08
CA SER A 728 31.48 -26.63 -13.66
C SER A 728 31.54 -26.78 -12.14
N ALA A 729 30.54 -26.23 -11.44
CA ALA A 729 30.45 -26.14 -9.99
C ALA A 729 31.55 -25.30 -9.31
N LYS A 730 32.31 -24.50 -10.08
CA LYS A 730 33.25 -23.52 -9.52
C LYS A 730 32.49 -22.34 -8.95
N VAL A 731 32.76 -22.05 -7.69
CA VAL A 731 32.27 -20.86 -6.98
C VAL A 731 33.24 -19.70 -7.25
N ILE A 732 32.69 -18.58 -7.70
CA ILE A 732 33.41 -17.33 -7.96
C ILE A 732 32.71 -16.22 -7.17
N GLU A 733 33.31 -15.88 -6.03
CA GLU A 733 32.80 -14.92 -5.06
C GLU A 733 33.12 -13.48 -5.50
N GLY A 734 32.16 -12.59 -5.30
CA GLY A 734 32.32 -11.15 -5.48
C GLY A 734 31.52 -10.37 -4.42
N SER A 735 31.54 -9.04 -4.52
CA SER A 735 30.77 -8.17 -3.63
C SER A 735 30.09 -7.08 -4.43
N PHE A 736 28.85 -6.77 -4.08
CA PHE A 736 28.08 -5.69 -4.68
C PHE A 736 27.71 -4.67 -3.61
N SER A 737 28.10 -3.42 -3.83
CA SER A 737 27.64 -2.28 -3.04
C SER A 737 26.61 -1.49 -3.82
N PHE A 738 25.57 -1.02 -3.13
CA PHE A 738 24.55 -0.14 -3.67
C PHE A 738 24.53 1.15 -2.86
N ASN A 739 25.00 2.23 -3.49
CA ASN A 739 25.15 3.53 -2.84
C ASN A 739 23.81 4.19 -2.51
N ASP A 740 23.71 4.73 -1.30
CA ASP A 740 22.52 5.32 -0.69
C ASP A 740 21.28 4.41 -0.79
N LEU A 741 21.48 3.11 -0.56
CA LEU A 741 20.42 2.14 -0.33
C LEU A 741 20.40 1.81 1.16
N ALA A 742 19.46 2.41 1.88
CA ALA A 742 19.22 2.23 3.30
C ALA A 742 17.71 2.25 3.56
N PRO A 743 17.21 1.69 4.67
CA PRO A 743 15.82 1.91 5.07
C PRO A 743 15.67 3.39 5.45
N PHE A 744 14.58 4.03 5.04
CA PHE A 744 14.34 5.44 5.32
C PHE A 744 12.86 5.74 5.58
N ASN A 745 12.62 6.85 6.28
CA ASN A 745 11.30 7.41 6.50
C ASN A 745 11.30 8.90 6.12
N THR A 746 10.17 9.39 5.64
CA THR A 746 9.98 10.78 5.19
C THR A 746 9.33 11.68 6.25
N ASN A 747 8.72 11.10 7.29
CA ASN A 747 7.83 11.84 8.21
C ASN A 747 8.40 12.07 9.63
N ALA A 748 9.72 12.08 9.79
CA ALA A 748 10.40 12.15 11.11
C ALA A 748 10.03 11.03 12.11
N GLU A 749 9.32 10.00 11.65
CA GLU A 749 9.02 8.78 12.38
C GLU A 749 10.22 7.81 12.38
N GLU A 750 10.25 6.89 13.34
CA GLU A 750 11.25 5.83 13.40
C GLU A 750 11.16 4.90 12.18
N ILE A 751 12.31 4.32 11.79
CA ILE A 751 12.39 3.33 10.71
C ILE A 751 11.70 2.03 11.17
N THR A 752 10.71 1.57 10.40
CA THR A 752 9.93 0.36 10.71
C THR A 752 10.61 -0.92 10.22
N ASP A 753 10.11 -2.09 10.68
CA ASP A 753 10.54 -3.39 10.16
C ASP A 753 10.13 -3.61 8.70
N GLU A 754 9.01 -3.03 8.28
CA GLU A 754 8.57 -3.07 6.88
C GLU A 754 9.53 -2.29 5.97
N ASP A 755 9.98 -1.10 6.41
CA ASP A 755 10.95 -0.30 5.66
C ASP A 755 12.28 -1.05 5.47
N ARG A 756 12.71 -1.79 6.50
CA ARG A 756 13.92 -2.62 6.45
C ARG A 756 13.76 -3.78 5.49
N ALA A 757 12.62 -4.48 5.54
CA ALA A 757 12.31 -5.59 4.64
C ALA A 757 12.24 -5.14 3.19
N LYS A 758 11.60 -4.00 2.90
CA LYS A 758 11.52 -3.40 1.55
C LYS A 758 12.91 -3.05 1.01
N ALA A 759 13.71 -2.32 1.78
CA ALA A 759 15.06 -1.99 1.36
C ALA A 759 15.91 -3.25 1.13
N ALA A 760 15.80 -4.27 2.00
CA ALA A 760 16.54 -5.53 1.84
C ALA A 760 16.10 -6.29 0.59
N LYS A 761 14.80 -6.24 0.25
CA LYS A 761 14.25 -6.82 -0.98
C LYS A 761 14.78 -6.11 -2.22
N THR A 762 14.84 -4.78 -2.21
CA THR A 762 15.48 -4.00 -3.29
C THR A 762 16.95 -4.40 -3.47
N ALA A 763 17.72 -4.48 -2.38
CA ALA A 763 19.13 -4.88 -2.44
C ALA A 763 19.29 -6.30 -3.02
N TYR A 764 18.43 -7.22 -2.61
CA TYR A 764 18.39 -8.57 -3.14
C TYR A 764 18.07 -8.60 -4.64
N ASP A 765 17.02 -7.90 -5.09
CA ASP A 765 16.61 -7.89 -6.49
C ASP A 765 17.65 -7.24 -7.41
N ALA A 766 18.28 -6.14 -6.96
CA ALA A 766 19.39 -5.50 -7.65
C ALA A 766 20.61 -6.43 -7.75
N ALA A 767 20.91 -7.18 -6.68
CA ALA A 767 21.99 -8.17 -6.70
C ALA A 767 21.70 -9.34 -7.65
N VAL A 768 20.46 -9.82 -7.70
CA VAL A 768 20.03 -10.85 -8.67
C VAL A 768 20.21 -10.37 -10.10
N LYS A 769 19.81 -9.13 -10.40
CA LYS A 769 20.02 -8.52 -11.72
C LYS A 769 21.52 -8.45 -12.07
N LYS A 770 22.35 -8.00 -11.14
CA LYS A 770 23.80 -7.87 -11.34
C LYS A 770 24.50 -9.22 -11.48
N LEU A 771 24.08 -10.25 -10.73
CA LEU A 771 24.53 -11.65 -10.93
C LEU A 771 24.20 -12.15 -12.34
N LYS A 772 22.97 -11.91 -12.84
CA LYS A 772 22.59 -12.27 -14.22
C LYS A 772 23.48 -11.57 -15.25
N GLN A 773 23.81 -10.29 -15.04
CA GLN A 773 24.73 -9.54 -15.89
C GLN A 773 26.18 -10.04 -15.78
N SER A 774 26.57 -10.56 -14.63
CA SER A 774 27.91 -11.13 -14.37
C SER A 774 28.07 -12.56 -14.90
N ARG A 775 27.09 -13.13 -15.61
CA ARG A 775 27.25 -14.44 -16.26
C ARG A 775 28.24 -14.34 -17.43
N ARG A 776 28.89 -15.46 -17.74
CA ARG A 776 29.71 -15.61 -18.96
C ARG A 776 28.90 -15.24 -20.20
N THR A 777 29.53 -14.59 -21.16
CA THR A 777 28.86 -14.13 -22.39
C THR A 777 29.11 -15.06 -23.56
N TYR A 778 28.15 -15.07 -24.48
CA TYR A 778 28.25 -15.66 -25.80
C TYR A 778 27.69 -14.63 -26.78
N GLN A 779 28.57 -13.88 -27.40
CA GLN A 779 28.22 -12.77 -28.28
C GLN A 779 28.45 -13.20 -29.73
N ILE A 780 27.43 -12.98 -30.57
CA ILE A 780 27.55 -13.10 -32.03
C ILE A 780 27.58 -11.69 -32.58
N GLU A 781 28.74 -11.28 -33.07
CA GLU A 781 28.91 -10.00 -33.75
C GLU A 781 28.69 -10.18 -35.25
N LEU A 782 27.74 -9.42 -35.81
CA LEU A 782 27.35 -9.47 -37.21
C LEU A 782 27.70 -8.16 -37.89
N THR A 783 28.45 -8.23 -39.00
CA THR A 783 28.56 -7.09 -39.94
C THR A 783 27.39 -7.13 -40.92
N VAL A 784 26.60 -6.07 -40.96
CA VAL A 784 25.38 -5.94 -41.75
C VAL A 784 25.33 -4.64 -42.53
N GLU A 785 24.40 -4.56 -43.49
CA GLU A 785 24.08 -3.33 -44.22
C GLU A 785 23.31 -2.31 -43.33
N GLU A 786 22.74 -1.27 -43.95
CA GLU A 786 21.89 -0.26 -43.30
C GLU A 786 20.80 -0.90 -42.43
N LEU A 787 20.69 -0.43 -41.18
CA LEU A 787 19.64 -0.87 -40.26
C LEU A 787 18.38 -0.01 -40.43
N PRO A 788 17.18 -0.64 -40.37
CA PRO A 788 15.90 0.07 -40.24
C PRO A 788 15.87 1.03 -39.05
N ASP A 789 15.03 2.05 -39.16
CA ASP A 789 14.84 3.12 -38.18
C ASP A 789 14.14 2.65 -36.89
N ASP A 790 13.31 1.61 -36.97
CA ASP A 790 12.55 1.10 -35.84
C ASP A 790 13.27 0.00 -35.03
N ILE A 791 14.55 -0.27 -35.34
CA ILE A 791 15.42 -1.19 -34.58
C ILE A 791 16.30 -0.41 -33.60
N ASN A 792 16.36 -0.87 -32.36
CA ASN A 792 17.27 -0.32 -31.36
C ASN A 792 17.85 -1.40 -30.42
N VAL A 793 18.87 -1.02 -29.65
CA VAL A 793 19.43 -1.88 -28.59
C VAL A 793 18.35 -2.26 -27.57
N GLY A 794 18.40 -3.51 -27.12
CA GLY A 794 17.39 -4.13 -26.25
C GLY A 794 16.21 -4.76 -26.99
N ASP A 795 16.06 -4.55 -28.30
CA ASP A 795 15.06 -5.28 -29.11
C ASP A 795 15.48 -6.73 -29.36
N LYS A 796 14.51 -7.59 -29.69
CA LYS A 796 14.75 -8.96 -30.14
C LYS A 796 14.59 -9.09 -31.65
N VAL A 797 15.54 -9.77 -32.28
CA VAL A 797 15.55 -10.09 -33.72
C VAL A 797 15.80 -11.57 -33.94
N ARG A 798 15.48 -12.08 -35.14
CA ARG A 798 15.76 -13.47 -35.50
C ARG A 798 17.08 -13.57 -36.23
N LEU A 799 17.86 -14.61 -35.93
CA LEU A 799 19.06 -14.96 -36.67
C LEU A 799 18.84 -16.28 -37.41
N LEU A 800 18.97 -16.24 -38.74
CA LEU A 800 19.05 -17.44 -39.58
C LEU A 800 20.44 -17.47 -40.21
N TYR A 801 21.33 -18.18 -39.54
CA TYR A 801 22.69 -18.44 -39.99
C TYR A 801 23.00 -19.91 -39.70
N ASP A 802 23.94 -20.52 -40.42
CA ASP A 802 24.19 -21.96 -40.30
C ASP A 802 24.61 -22.32 -38.86
N ASN A 803 23.75 -23.07 -38.16
CA ASN A 803 24.00 -23.48 -36.79
C ASN A 803 25.28 -24.31 -36.65
N GLN A 804 25.74 -25.01 -37.70
CA GLN A 804 27.02 -25.72 -37.68
C GLN A 804 28.21 -24.76 -37.69
N LEU A 805 28.09 -23.59 -38.32
CA LEU A 805 29.11 -22.54 -38.30
C LEU A 805 29.13 -21.79 -36.97
N LEU A 806 27.98 -21.66 -36.30
CA LEU A 806 27.90 -21.08 -34.96
C LEU A 806 28.33 -22.06 -33.85
N MET A 807 28.11 -23.37 -34.06
CA MET A 807 28.53 -24.42 -33.13
C MET A 807 29.90 -24.96 -33.50
N VAL A 808 30.96 -24.36 -32.98
CA VAL A 808 32.32 -24.90 -33.12
C VAL A 808 32.50 -26.21 -32.31
N GLU A 809 33.40 -27.11 -32.73
CA GLU A 809 33.64 -28.40 -32.03
C GLU A 809 33.98 -28.21 -30.54
N GLU A 810 34.57 -27.07 -30.20
CA GLU A 810 34.97 -26.66 -28.85
C GLU A 810 33.83 -26.04 -28.01
N CYS A 811 32.61 -25.91 -28.56
CA CYS A 811 31.48 -25.34 -27.83
C CYS A 811 31.14 -26.15 -26.56
N SER A 812 31.17 -25.46 -25.42
CA SER A 812 30.73 -26.00 -24.14
C SER A 812 29.27 -26.46 -24.16
N ASN A 813 28.89 -27.36 -23.24
CA ASN A 813 27.50 -27.82 -23.08
C ASN A 813 26.51 -26.66 -22.86
N TYR A 814 26.97 -25.58 -22.21
CA TYR A 814 26.18 -24.36 -22.05
C TYR A 814 25.88 -23.70 -23.39
N MET A 815 26.88 -23.54 -24.26
CA MET A 815 26.70 -22.91 -25.59
C MET A 815 25.73 -23.70 -26.44
N LYS A 816 25.87 -25.03 -26.41
CA LYS A 816 24.93 -25.96 -27.06
C LYS A 816 23.52 -25.81 -26.50
N LYS A 817 23.35 -25.51 -25.20
CA LYS A 817 22.03 -25.21 -24.58
C LYS A 817 21.49 -23.87 -25.08
N ILE A 818 22.28 -22.81 -25.02
CA ILE A 818 21.92 -21.43 -25.41
C ILE A 818 21.51 -21.34 -26.88
N LEU A 819 22.29 -21.92 -27.80
CA LEU A 819 22.00 -21.95 -29.23
C LEU A 819 20.79 -22.82 -29.59
N LYS A 820 20.37 -23.73 -28.70
CA LYS A 820 19.18 -24.58 -28.89
C LYS A 820 17.89 -24.00 -28.29
N MET A 821 17.95 -22.86 -27.59
CA MET A 821 16.76 -22.29 -26.92
C MET A 821 15.67 -21.91 -27.93
N ASP A 822 15.97 -20.92 -28.77
CA ASP A 822 15.11 -20.43 -29.86
C ASP A 822 15.98 -19.70 -30.90
N ASP A 823 15.37 -19.08 -31.91
CA ASP A 823 16.06 -18.27 -32.92
C ASP A 823 16.04 -16.76 -32.63
N TRP A 824 15.57 -16.34 -31.45
CA TRP A 824 15.47 -14.94 -31.05
C TRP A 824 16.68 -14.49 -30.23
N PHE A 825 17.22 -13.34 -30.56
CA PHE A 825 18.38 -12.76 -29.88
C PHE A 825 18.10 -11.31 -29.55
N TYR A 826 18.53 -10.87 -28.37
CA TYR A 826 18.60 -9.46 -28.02
C TYR A 826 19.74 -8.81 -28.80
N ILE A 827 19.51 -7.59 -29.27
CA ILE A 827 20.57 -6.69 -29.71
C ILE A 827 21.16 -6.01 -28.47
N THR A 828 22.40 -6.30 -28.10
CA THR A 828 23.04 -5.70 -26.92
C THR A 828 23.88 -4.47 -27.27
N SER A 829 24.45 -4.43 -28.47
CA SER A 829 25.21 -3.29 -28.98
C SER A 829 24.99 -3.10 -30.48
N ILE A 830 25.00 -1.85 -30.94
CA ILE A 830 25.01 -1.48 -32.36
C ILE A 830 26.13 -0.45 -32.57
N ASN A 831 27.06 -0.77 -33.47
CA ASN A 831 28.09 0.15 -33.94
C ASN A 831 27.74 0.61 -35.36
N TYR A 832 27.35 1.87 -35.49
CA TYR A 832 27.06 2.47 -36.79
C TYR A 832 28.36 2.93 -37.43
N THR A 833 28.57 2.59 -38.70
CA THR A 833 29.71 3.08 -39.49
C THR A 833 29.20 3.58 -40.83
N ILE A 834 29.48 4.85 -41.14
CA ILE A 834 29.11 5.46 -42.41
C ILE A 834 30.35 6.07 -43.05
N ASP A 835 30.68 5.60 -44.26
CA ASP A 835 31.82 6.12 -44.99
C ASP A 835 31.57 7.52 -45.58
N GLN A 836 32.60 8.13 -46.16
CA GLN A 836 32.52 9.47 -46.76
C GLN A 836 31.54 9.56 -47.94
N SER A 837 31.14 8.42 -48.54
CA SER A 837 30.16 8.36 -49.62
C SER A 837 28.71 8.24 -49.12
N GLY A 838 28.54 8.02 -47.81
CA GLY A 838 27.25 7.84 -47.14
C GLY A 838 26.79 6.38 -47.08
N VAL A 839 27.63 5.43 -47.48
CA VAL A 839 27.31 4.00 -47.38
C VAL A 839 27.42 3.57 -45.92
N GLU A 840 26.32 3.01 -45.40
CA GLU A 840 26.23 2.51 -44.03
C GLU A 840 26.52 1.01 -43.95
N GLN A 841 27.43 0.65 -43.07
CA GLN A 841 27.71 -0.71 -42.64
C GLN A 841 27.74 -0.72 -41.11
N ASN A 842 27.02 -1.65 -40.50
CA ASN A 842 26.88 -1.69 -39.06
C ASN A 842 27.46 -2.98 -38.50
N SER A 843 27.99 -2.92 -37.29
CA SER A 843 28.23 -4.11 -36.47
C SER A 843 27.12 -4.22 -35.42
N VAL A 844 26.48 -5.38 -35.32
CA VAL A 844 25.40 -5.67 -34.37
C VAL A 844 25.81 -6.85 -33.50
N VAL A 845 25.80 -6.67 -32.18
CA VAL A 845 26.11 -7.73 -31.23
C VAL A 845 24.80 -8.35 -30.73
N LEU A 846 24.68 -9.67 -30.90
CA LEU A 846 23.52 -10.46 -30.52
C LEU A 846 23.81 -11.39 -29.34
N GLU A 847 22.90 -11.43 -28.37
CA GLU A 847 22.96 -12.31 -27.20
C GLU A 847 21.59 -12.93 -26.86
N LYS A 848 21.58 -14.02 -26.09
CA LYS A 848 20.32 -14.64 -25.62
C LYS A 848 19.68 -13.91 -24.44
N PHE A 849 20.48 -13.18 -23.68
CA PHE A 849 20.01 -12.44 -22.51
C PHE A 849 20.36 -10.98 -22.68
N LEU A 850 19.52 -10.12 -22.11
CA LEU A 850 19.79 -8.70 -22.08
C LEU A 850 20.92 -8.42 -21.09
N LYS A 851 21.92 -7.65 -21.51
CA LYS A 851 23.10 -7.34 -20.72
C LYS A 851 23.54 -5.89 -20.93
N VAL A 852 24.25 -5.37 -19.94
CA VAL A 852 24.97 -4.09 -19.98
C VAL A 852 26.40 -4.43 -19.59
N ASP A 853 27.37 -4.15 -20.46
CA ASP A 853 28.79 -4.39 -20.17
C ASP A 853 29.36 -3.17 -19.45
N ARG A 854 29.22 -3.11 -18.12
CA ARG A 854 29.95 -2.15 -17.28
C ARG A 854 30.31 -2.72 -15.92
N GLU A 855 31.56 -3.18 -15.81
CA GLU A 855 32.45 -2.97 -14.66
C GLU A 855 33.89 -2.93 -15.21
N SER A 856 34.26 -1.83 -15.85
CA SER A 856 35.67 -1.43 -16.02
C SER A 856 35.94 -0.22 -15.14
N GLY A 857 35.98 -0.44 -13.83
CA GLY A 857 36.31 0.60 -12.85
C GLY A 857 35.87 0.27 -11.44
N GLN A 858 36.50 -0.72 -10.82
CA GLN A 858 36.90 -0.55 -9.42
C GLN A 858 38.10 0.38 -9.35
#